data_AF-A0A1B7VVI6-F1
#
_entry.id   AF-A0A1B7VVI6-F1
#
_cell.length_a   1.000
_cell.length_b   1.000
_cell.length_c   1.000
_cell.angle_alpha   90.00
_cell.angle_beta   90.00
_cell.angle_gamma   90.00
#
_symmetry.space_group_name_H-M   'P 1'
#
loop_
_entity.id
_entity.type
_entity.pdbx_description
1 polymer ?
#
loop_
_entity_poly.entity_id
_entity_poly.type
_entity_poly.pdbx_seq_one_letter_code
_entity_poly.pdbx_strand_id
1 'polypeptide(L)'
;MKQFYNGVFVSGATACVLLASQPVLAELTRVTDVQLNPIPGGLSVILKTIAGNRPQLFTTKKDKSLVTDVINAQLRLPKGSYFRQEKPAPGIAVIEVKQLNANSIRVTVTGIDTVPNNQPLVGQNNNIILGFTTTANSTVLTNAQPVEKVSPSSANTNNTNPVEKLPVLPATTLESKSGESIKRPDVLIPNPEVIIDGKIAEPAGPNQPYNQAPPFLPRAVAPPVGDITQSNIDTSPSAIDLGTQERVPRLVLRDAPVREVLSLLARAANLNVVYIGGEAEKTPGAEGATKTSQTISLDIENEPVQDVFNYVLRLSGLEANRTGRTIFVGAKLPNSTRDTVMRSLRLNQVTVGVALNFLVGLGAESAVSRERQVTSVNAVAVGAAVSPITQTQTTTETKVETQRIDYKDSTPLLRGLQALGDERTNSVTLIGNPKLVEMATSQLVQLDVRRRQVVVNVKIIDVNLSGAQASNSSFSFGLGNSYFTNDGGAATFNFGGSRPAKGDEVANNASGGPPVIVNPYAGAQTFLDLNNPGTSIPNTGIGSRTIQDGILTENIPGGSATFLNSKAGVSGNPFETGFTGATAGTPDVTIITNTDAVRDSNGNVTTPAKKVTTFTPGTPGTATSALPSLYQFPKKFLASLTAQVTSGNAKILTDPTLIVQEGQEAVVRLFTEVYAGLKTTSQSTATTSFSSSEPIIKEAGLSLAVKVERIDDNGFVSLSVAPTVSGVGGTASGGDRNGTITLLSARTLTSGQLRLRDGQTLILSGIIQDSDRTEVSKLPILGDIPLLGALFRKSSRTNERREVIVLLTPQIMDDSERSSYGYNYTPSPQIRQVLERRGVRVQPR
;
A
#
# COMPACT_ATOMS: atom_id res chain seq x y z
N MET A 1 -29.07 -22.97 21.92
CA MET A 1 -29.62 -24.22 22.52
C MET A 1 -30.15 -23.88 23.92
N LYS A 2 -31.32 -24.44 24.27
CA LYS A 2 -32.14 -24.28 25.50
C LYS A 2 -33.16 -23.12 25.54
N GLN A 3 -34.41 -23.57 25.64
CA GLN A 3 -35.70 -22.88 25.67
C GLN A 3 -35.97 -22.24 27.04
N PHE A 4 -36.77 -21.17 27.08
CA PHE A 4 -37.67 -20.89 28.22
C PHE A 4 -38.97 -20.23 27.76
N TYR A 5 -40.02 -20.59 28.49
CA TYR A 5 -41.45 -20.47 28.22
C TYR A 5 -42.06 -19.11 28.61
N ASN A 6 -43.26 -18.90 28.08
CA ASN A 6 -44.26 -17.86 28.32
C ASN A 6 -44.48 -17.40 29.77
N GLY A 7 -44.84 -16.11 29.91
CA GLY A 7 -45.51 -15.54 31.06
C GLY A 7 -46.11 -14.17 30.72
N VAL A 8 -47.38 -14.14 30.35
CA VAL A 8 -48.18 -12.92 30.13
C VAL A 8 -48.51 -12.31 31.50
N PHE A 9 -48.19 -11.02 31.70
CA PHE A 9 -48.74 -10.20 32.78
C PHE A 9 -49.34 -8.92 32.18
N VAL A 10 -50.65 -8.79 32.33
CA VAL A 10 -51.44 -7.58 32.06
C VAL A 10 -51.81 -6.97 33.41
N SER A 11 -51.44 -5.70 33.63
CA SER A 11 -52.25 -4.67 34.32
C SER A 11 -51.37 -3.51 34.83
N GLY A 12 -51.84 -2.28 34.63
CA GLY A 12 -51.31 -1.07 35.27
C GLY A 12 -50.81 -0.02 34.28
N ALA A 13 -51.74 0.74 33.68
CA ALA A 13 -51.42 1.85 32.78
C ALA A 13 -50.80 3.03 33.56
N THR A 14 -49.48 3.03 33.72
CA THR A 14 -48.67 4.24 33.79
C THR A 14 -47.99 4.41 32.45
N ALA A 15 -48.19 5.55 31.79
CA ALA A 15 -47.57 5.86 30.51
C ALA A 15 -46.04 5.98 30.67
N CYS A 16 -45.34 4.85 30.59
CA CYS A 16 -43.91 4.79 30.33
C CYS A 16 -43.69 5.16 28.86
N VAL A 17 -43.23 6.39 28.61
CA VAL A 17 -42.66 6.74 27.31
C VAL A 17 -41.33 5.99 27.21
N LEU A 18 -41.38 4.81 26.58
CA LEU A 18 -40.18 4.13 26.08
C LEU A 18 -39.59 5.01 24.99
N LEU A 19 -38.66 5.89 25.37
CA LEU A 19 -37.68 6.41 24.43
C LEU A 19 -36.79 5.22 24.08
N ALA A 20 -37.19 4.47 23.04
CA ALA A 20 -36.20 3.80 22.23
C ALA A 20 -35.13 4.85 21.93
N SER A 21 -33.86 4.55 22.20
CA SER A 21 -32.78 5.26 21.53
C SER A 21 -32.97 4.98 20.05
N GLN A 22 -33.81 5.79 19.41
CA GLN A 22 -33.76 5.96 17.99
C GLN A 22 -32.29 6.29 17.72
N PRO A 23 -31.67 5.72 16.67
CA PRO A 23 -30.39 6.25 16.23
C PRO A 23 -30.56 7.77 16.23
N VAL A 24 -29.60 8.54 16.76
CA VAL A 24 -29.61 9.99 16.58
C VAL A 24 -29.69 10.19 15.08
N LEU A 25 -30.92 10.36 14.58
CA LEU A 25 -31.18 10.66 13.20
C LEU A 25 -30.57 12.04 13.10
N ALA A 26 -29.38 12.07 12.48
CA ALA A 26 -28.64 13.30 12.29
C ALA A 26 -29.63 14.35 11.80
N GLU A 27 -29.79 15.43 12.57
CA GLU A 27 -30.73 16.47 12.21
C GLU A 27 -30.32 16.97 10.81
N LEU A 28 -31.26 16.90 9.87
CA LEU A 28 -30.99 17.10 8.46
C LEU A 28 -30.64 18.55 8.19
N THR A 29 -29.49 18.82 7.56
CA THR A 29 -29.08 20.20 7.29
C THR A 29 -30.00 20.87 6.28
N ARG A 30 -30.80 21.85 6.70
CA ARG A 30 -31.73 22.56 5.81
C ARG A 30 -31.03 23.71 5.11
N VAL A 31 -30.89 23.61 3.79
CA VAL A 31 -30.37 24.69 2.93
C VAL A 31 -31.52 25.63 2.55
N THR A 32 -31.48 26.86 3.04
CA THR A 32 -32.57 27.84 2.86
C THR A 32 -32.32 28.86 1.76
N ASP A 33 -31.08 29.02 1.33
CA ASP A 33 -30.70 29.99 0.30
C ASP A 33 -29.47 29.51 -0.47
N VAL A 34 -29.40 29.87 -1.76
CA VAL A 34 -28.23 29.62 -2.62
C VAL A 34 -27.75 30.97 -3.15
N GLN A 35 -26.54 31.37 -2.78
CA GLN A 35 -25.92 32.60 -3.25
C GLN A 35 -24.70 32.29 -4.12
N LEU A 36 -24.59 32.97 -5.25
CA LEU A 36 -23.45 32.84 -6.16
C LEU A 36 -22.61 34.11 -6.06
N ASN A 37 -21.31 33.97 -5.82
CA ASN A 37 -20.38 35.09 -5.80
C ASN A 37 -19.24 34.85 -6.80
N PRO A 38 -19.10 35.66 -7.86
CA PRO A 38 -17.97 35.59 -8.78
C PRO A 38 -16.66 35.83 -8.05
N ILE A 39 -15.64 35.00 -8.32
CA ILE A 39 -14.27 35.19 -7.84
C ILE A 39 -13.31 35.22 -9.03
N PRO A 40 -12.14 35.86 -8.94
CA PRO A 40 -11.17 35.88 -10.04
C PRO A 40 -10.83 34.46 -10.51
N GLY A 41 -11.16 34.13 -11.77
CA GLY A 41 -10.93 32.80 -12.35
C GLY A 41 -11.86 31.69 -11.89
N GLY A 42 -13.03 32.02 -11.31
CA GLY A 42 -13.94 31.03 -10.75
C GLY A 42 -15.28 31.57 -10.22
N LEU A 43 -15.93 30.76 -9.38
CA LEU A 43 -17.18 31.09 -8.71
C LEU A 43 -17.25 30.45 -7.32
N SER A 44 -17.71 31.18 -6.32
CA SER A 44 -18.08 30.67 -5.02
C SER A 44 -19.59 30.47 -4.91
N VAL A 45 -20.03 29.28 -4.49
CA VAL A 45 -21.43 28.95 -4.21
C VAL A 45 -21.60 28.80 -2.71
N ILE A 46 -22.45 29.66 -2.12
CA ILE A 46 -22.74 29.70 -0.69
C ILE A 46 -24.14 29.13 -0.48
N LEU A 47 -24.23 28.01 0.23
CA LEU A 47 -25.48 27.41 0.68
C LEU A 47 -25.71 27.80 2.14
N LYS A 48 -26.73 28.63 2.42
CA LYS A 48 -27.07 29.00 3.79
C LYS A 48 -27.82 27.88 4.48
N THR A 49 -27.44 27.57 5.72
CA THR A 49 -28.00 26.43 6.48
C THR A 49 -28.59 26.85 7.83
N ILE A 50 -29.75 26.28 8.16
CA ILE A 50 -30.40 26.43 9.46
C ILE A 50 -30.52 25.05 10.13
N ALA A 51 -29.69 24.78 11.13
CA ALA A 51 -29.58 23.51 11.87
C ALA A 51 -29.05 22.29 11.08
N GLY A 52 -28.49 21.31 11.81
CA GLY A 52 -28.01 20.02 11.31
C GLY A 52 -26.51 19.73 11.56
N ASN A 53 -26.16 18.43 11.66
CA ASN A 53 -24.77 17.98 11.78
C ASN A 53 -24.00 18.21 10.46
N ARG A 54 -22.69 18.48 10.54
CA ARG A 54 -21.79 18.79 9.40
C ARG A 54 -22.05 17.84 8.20
N PRO A 55 -22.60 18.34 7.08
CA PRO A 55 -22.93 17.48 5.93
C PRO A 55 -21.66 16.96 5.25
N GLN A 56 -21.74 15.76 4.67
CA GLN A 56 -20.64 15.16 3.92
C GLN A 56 -20.75 15.52 2.43
N LEU A 57 -19.63 15.79 1.78
CA LEU A 57 -19.59 16.20 0.36
C LEU A 57 -18.83 15.17 -0.47
N PHE A 58 -19.45 14.70 -1.54
CA PHE A 58 -18.84 13.81 -2.54
C PHE A 58 -18.81 14.51 -3.88
N THR A 59 -17.62 14.75 -4.42
CA THR A 59 -17.47 15.40 -5.73
C THR A 59 -17.00 14.39 -6.77
N THR A 60 -17.61 14.39 -7.94
CA THR A 60 -17.26 13.56 -9.10
C THR A 60 -17.19 14.43 -10.34
N LYS A 61 -16.18 14.21 -11.18
CA LYS A 61 -16.06 14.84 -12.50
C LYS A 61 -16.77 13.96 -13.53
N LYS A 62 -17.69 14.55 -14.32
CA LYS A 62 -18.41 13.87 -15.40
C LYS A 62 -18.50 14.80 -16.62
N ASP A 63 -17.93 14.40 -17.74
CA ASP A 63 -17.85 15.17 -18.99
C ASP A 63 -17.18 16.54 -18.78
N LYS A 64 -17.91 17.66 -19.02
CA LYS A 64 -17.50 19.04 -18.72
C LYS A 64 -18.04 19.55 -17.38
N SER A 65 -18.67 18.68 -16.60
CA SER A 65 -19.36 19.03 -15.36
C SER A 65 -18.66 18.46 -14.13
N LEU A 66 -18.65 19.25 -13.08
CA LEU A 66 -18.27 18.86 -11.74
C LEU A 66 -19.56 18.71 -10.92
N VAL A 67 -19.81 17.50 -10.42
CA VAL A 67 -21.01 17.14 -9.66
C VAL A 67 -20.62 16.95 -8.20
N THR A 68 -21.22 17.69 -7.28
CA THR A 68 -21.01 17.58 -5.84
C THR A 68 -22.32 17.19 -5.16
N ASP A 69 -22.34 16.01 -4.55
CA ASP A 69 -23.45 15.51 -3.75
C ASP A 69 -23.21 15.85 -2.27
N VAL A 70 -24.14 16.59 -1.69
CA VAL A 70 -24.17 16.96 -0.27
C VAL A 70 -25.13 16.00 0.44
N ILE A 71 -24.59 15.13 1.27
CA ILE A 71 -25.32 14.11 2.03
C ILE A 71 -25.68 14.66 3.41
N ASN A 72 -26.84 14.25 3.93
CA ASN A 72 -27.45 14.80 5.14
C ASN A 72 -27.93 16.24 4.98
N ALA A 73 -28.40 16.59 3.78
CA ALA A 73 -28.92 17.93 3.49
C ALA A 73 -30.26 17.92 2.72
N GLN A 74 -31.09 18.93 2.98
CA GLN A 74 -32.36 19.15 2.29
C GLN A 74 -32.52 20.60 1.84
N LEU A 75 -32.81 20.77 0.56
CA LEU A 75 -33.01 22.05 -0.12
C LEU A 75 -34.44 22.56 0.11
N ARG A 76 -34.55 23.72 0.75
CA ARG A 76 -35.81 24.40 1.07
C ARG A 76 -35.70 25.87 0.67
N LEU A 77 -35.75 26.15 -0.63
CA LEU A 77 -35.66 27.52 -1.14
C LEU A 77 -37.05 28.17 -1.20
N PRO A 78 -37.15 29.50 -1.06
CA PRO A 78 -38.42 30.23 -1.18
C PRO A 78 -39.11 30.05 -2.55
N LYS A 79 -38.35 29.70 -3.60
CA LYS A 79 -38.81 29.57 -4.98
C LYS A 79 -38.92 28.11 -5.46
N GLY A 80 -38.79 27.11 -4.58
CA GLY A 80 -38.94 25.67 -4.92
C GLY A 80 -37.78 24.78 -4.44
N SER A 81 -37.72 23.53 -4.91
CA SER A 81 -36.68 22.54 -4.54
C SER A 81 -35.53 22.47 -5.56
N TYR A 82 -35.29 23.57 -6.27
CA TYR A 82 -34.39 23.66 -7.40
C TYR A 82 -33.84 25.08 -7.59
N PHE A 83 -32.58 25.19 -7.98
CA PHE A 83 -31.94 26.45 -8.37
C PHE A 83 -31.08 26.22 -9.60
N ARG A 84 -31.18 27.09 -10.61
CA ARG A 84 -30.32 27.05 -11.80
C ARG A 84 -30.00 28.46 -12.26
N GLN A 85 -28.74 28.69 -12.63
CA GLN A 85 -28.26 29.93 -13.18
C GLN A 85 -27.36 29.64 -14.39
N GLU A 86 -27.65 30.28 -15.52
CA GLU A 86 -26.81 30.19 -16.73
C GLU A 86 -25.76 31.31 -16.73
N LYS A 87 -24.55 31.00 -17.21
CA LYS A 87 -23.39 31.90 -17.31
C LYS A 87 -23.11 32.72 -16.03
N PRO A 88 -22.95 32.09 -14.85
CA PRO A 88 -22.76 32.81 -13.58
C PRO A 88 -21.37 33.45 -13.42
N ALA A 89 -20.36 32.98 -14.15
CA ALA A 89 -18.99 33.53 -14.16
C ALA A 89 -18.27 33.18 -15.47
N PRO A 90 -17.21 33.91 -15.86
CA PRO A 90 -16.37 33.53 -17.00
C PRO A 90 -15.84 32.10 -16.87
N GLY A 91 -16.00 31.28 -17.93
CA GLY A 91 -15.59 29.88 -17.95
C GLY A 91 -16.61 28.86 -17.40
N ILE A 92 -17.71 29.31 -16.79
CA ILE A 92 -18.80 28.45 -16.30
C ILE A 92 -20.04 28.62 -17.18
N ALA A 93 -20.50 27.52 -17.79
CA ALA A 93 -21.67 27.48 -18.66
C ALA A 93 -22.98 27.52 -17.86
N VAL A 94 -23.12 26.69 -16.83
CA VAL A 94 -24.34 26.60 -16.01
C VAL A 94 -24.03 26.05 -14.62
N ILE A 95 -24.84 26.46 -13.64
CA ILE A 95 -24.89 25.88 -12.30
C ILE A 95 -26.30 25.45 -11.98
N GLU A 96 -26.42 24.26 -11.42
CA GLU A 96 -27.66 23.64 -10.99
C GLU A 96 -27.52 23.11 -9.56
N VAL A 97 -28.46 23.43 -8.68
CA VAL A 97 -28.61 22.86 -7.34
C VAL A 97 -29.99 22.23 -7.24
N LYS A 98 -30.06 20.92 -7.04
CA LYS A 98 -31.34 20.19 -6.98
C LYS A 98 -31.38 19.19 -5.84
N GLN A 99 -32.57 18.98 -5.29
CA GLN A 99 -32.79 17.87 -4.36
C GLN A 99 -32.65 16.54 -5.11
N LEU A 100 -31.77 15.65 -4.66
CA LEU A 100 -31.56 14.34 -5.29
C LEU A 100 -32.47 13.26 -4.67
N ASN A 101 -32.61 13.25 -3.35
CA ASN A 101 -33.57 12.42 -2.61
C ASN A 101 -33.94 13.10 -1.28
N ALA A 102 -34.69 12.45 -0.38
CA ALA A 102 -35.11 13.07 0.88
C ALA A 102 -33.96 13.56 1.80
N ASN A 103 -32.72 13.09 1.58
CA ASN A 103 -31.56 13.26 2.45
C ASN A 103 -30.30 13.78 1.70
N SER A 104 -30.41 14.18 0.43
CA SER A 104 -29.26 14.69 -0.33
C SER A 104 -29.60 15.74 -1.37
N ILE A 105 -28.64 16.63 -1.61
CA ILE A 105 -28.68 17.71 -2.60
C ILE A 105 -27.53 17.49 -3.59
N ARG A 106 -27.76 17.74 -4.87
CA ARG A 106 -26.72 17.69 -5.91
C ARG A 106 -26.47 19.10 -6.46
N VAL A 107 -25.21 19.53 -6.40
CA VAL A 107 -24.70 20.75 -7.03
C VAL A 107 -23.93 20.34 -8.28
N THR A 108 -24.35 20.79 -9.45
CA THR A 108 -23.67 20.53 -10.73
C THR A 108 -23.16 21.84 -11.31
N VAL A 109 -21.87 21.90 -11.62
CA VAL A 109 -21.23 23.06 -12.24
C VAL A 109 -20.63 22.61 -13.57
N THR A 110 -21.14 23.13 -14.68
CA THR A 110 -20.68 22.79 -16.02
C THR A 110 -19.78 23.91 -16.55
N GLY A 111 -18.56 23.58 -16.94
CA GLY A 111 -17.64 24.52 -17.60
C GLY A 111 -17.92 24.62 -19.11
N ILE A 112 -17.47 25.72 -19.73
CA ILE A 112 -17.64 25.95 -21.17
C ILE A 112 -16.69 25.04 -21.98
N ASP A 113 -15.40 25.07 -21.65
CA ASP A 113 -14.35 24.34 -22.38
C ASP A 113 -13.70 23.21 -21.55
N THR A 114 -13.53 23.42 -20.25
CA THR A 114 -12.87 22.48 -19.32
C THR A 114 -13.72 22.23 -18.08
N VAL A 115 -13.54 21.09 -17.42
CA VAL A 115 -14.22 20.79 -16.14
C VAL A 115 -13.69 21.72 -15.05
N PRO A 116 -14.54 22.43 -14.29
CA PRO A 116 -14.11 23.24 -13.15
C PRO A 116 -13.44 22.39 -12.05
N ASN A 117 -12.43 22.94 -11.37
CA ASN A 117 -11.82 22.34 -10.18
C ASN A 117 -12.54 22.78 -8.91
N ASN A 118 -12.61 21.91 -7.90
CA ASN A 118 -13.26 22.17 -6.62
C ASN A 118 -12.22 22.54 -5.54
N GLN A 119 -12.50 23.56 -4.75
CA GLN A 119 -11.93 23.76 -3.41
C GLN A 119 -13.11 23.94 -2.43
N PRO A 120 -13.60 22.87 -1.78
CA PRO A 120 -14.62 23.02 -0.76
C PRO A 120 -13.98 23.61 0.50
N LEU A 121 -14.37 24.82 0.87
CA LEU A 121 -14.02 25.43 2.15
C LEU A 121 -15.22 25.22 3.09
N VAL A 122 -15.09 24.30 4.05
CA VAL A 122 -16.14 24.08 5.06
C VAL A 122 -16.22 25.33 5.92
N GLY A 123 -17.31 26.08 5.78
CA GLY A 123 -17.51 27.37 6.44
C GLY A 123 -17.71 27.24 7.95
N GLN A 124 -17.09 28.16 8.68
CA GLN A 124 -17.58 28.58 10.00
C GLN A 124 -18.85 29.44 9.80
N ASN A 125 -19.78 29.39 10.75
CA ASN A 125 -21.04 30.16 10.78
C ASN A 125 -22.13 29.74 9.78
N ASN A 126 -22.69 28.54 9.93
CA ASN A 126 -23.98 28.14 9.32
C ASN A 126 -24.06 28.19 7.77
N ASN A 127 -22.94 28.16 7.04
CA ASN A 127 -22.91 28.19 5.57
C ASN A 127 -21.99 27.08 5.01
N ILE A 128 -22.38 26.47 3.89
CA ILE A 128 -21.50 25.59 3.09
C ILE A 128 -20.99 26.41 1.91
N ILE A 129 -19.67 26.55 1.77
CA ILE A 129 -19.04 27.34 0.71
C ILE A 129 -18.29 26.41 -0.25
N LEU A 130 -18.67 26.44 -1.53
CA LEU A 130 -18.08 25.63 -2.59
C LEU A 130 -17.38 26.56 -3.59
N GLY A 131 -16.05 26.55 -3.60
CA GLY A 131 -15.24 27.29 -4.56
C GLY A 131 -14.99 26.47 -5.81
N PHE A 132 -15.26 27.06 -6.97
CA PHE A 132 -15.01 26.47 -8.28
C PHE A 132 -14.03 27.35 -9.04
N THR A 133 -12.97 26.80 -9.61
CA THR A 133 -12.03 27.54 -10.47
C THR A 133 -11.90 26.88 -11.84
N THR A 134 -11.76 27.70 -12.88
CA THR A 134 -11.66 27.22 -14.27
C THR A 134 -10.22 27.21 -14.81
N THR A 135 -9.25 27.70 -14.01
CA THR A 135 -7.84 27.84 -14.39
C THR A 135 -6.94 27.13 -13.37
N ALA A 136 -5.91 26.42 -13.83
CA ALA A 136 -5.01 25.58 -13.03
C ALA A 136 -4.00 26.32 -12.12
N ASN A 137 -4.20 27.62 -11.83
CA ASN A 137 -3.33 28.38 -10.94
C ASN A 137 -4.00 28.56 -9.56
N SER A 138 -3.52 27.79 -8.58
CA SER A 138 -3.81 28.05 -7.16
C SER A 138 -2.87 29.15 -6.67
N THR A 139 -3.41 30.33 -6.41
CA THR A 139 -2.81 31.29 -5.49
C THR A 139 -3.88 31.87 -4.58
N VAL A 140 -3.53 31.88 -3.29
CA VAL A 140 -4.35 32.21 -2.12
C VAL A 140 -4.87 33.65 -2.21
N LEU A 141 -6.18 33.84 -1.99
CA LEU A 141 -6.74 35.16 -1.67
C LEU A 141 -7.41 35.08 -0.29
N THR A 142 -6.61 35.39 0.74
CA THR A 142 -7.09 35.92 2.01
C THR A 142 -7.43 37.40 1.81
N ASN A 143 -8.65 37.81 2.15
CA ASN A 143 -8.99 39.23 2.23
C ASN A 143 -9.39 39.58 3.67
N ALA A 144 -8.45 40.18 4.39
CA ALA A 144 -8.69 41.03 5.55
C ALA A 144 -7.64 42.16 5.48
N GLN A 145 -8.09 43.40 5.35
CA GLN A 145 -7.23 44.59 5.50
C GLN A 145 -6.71 44.68 6.95
N PRO A 146 -5.51 45.24 7.13
CA PRO A 146 -5.46 46.57 7.74
C PRO A 146 -4.61 47.60 6.95
N VAL A 147 -5.07 48.84 7.14
CA VAL A 147 -4.55 50.20 6.90
C VAL A 147 -3.04 50.42 6.64
N GLU A 148 -2.80 51.24 5.60
CA GLU A 148 -1.68 52.16 5.25
C GLU A 148 -0.20 51.78 5.45
N LYS A 149 0.59 51.85 4.35
CA LYS A 149 1.65 52.89 4.20
C LYS A 149 2.24 52.99 2.77
N VAL A 150 2.52 54.25 2.44
CA VAL A 150 3.20 54.93 1.31
C VAL A 150 4.34 54.18 0.57
N SER A 151 4.40 54.41 -0.75
CA SER A 151 5.41 54.02 -1.77
C SER A 151 6.79 54.75 -1.62
N PRO A 152 7.71 54.66 -2.62
CA PRO A 152 8.79 53.67 -2.79
C PRO A 152 10.19 54.34 -2.72
N SER A 153 11.31 53.60 -2.92
CA SER A 153 12.44 54.00 -3.79
C SER A 153 13.73 53.17 -3.59
N SER A 154 14.17 52.59 -4.71
CA SER A 154 15.54 52.53 -5.27
C SER A 154 16.62 51.53 -4.80
N ALA A 155 17.27 51.04 -5.88
CA ALA A 155 18.70 50.74 -6.06
C ALA A 155 19.21 49.32 -5.74
N ASN A 156 19.16 48.48 -6.78
CA ASN A 156 20.30 47.87 -7.48
C ASN A 156 21.60 47.61 -6.68
N THR A 157 22.05 46.34 -6.62
CA THR A 157 23.29 45.84 -7.25
C THR A 157 23.58 44.37 -6.91
N ASN A 158 23.82 43.60 -7.97
CA ASN A 158 24.77 42.47 -8.14
C ASN A 158 25.30 41.72 -6.91
N ASN A 159 25.14 40.40 -6.85
CA ASN A 159 26.07 39.42 -7.42
C ASN A 159 25.73 38.00 -6.90
N THR A 160 25.66 36.99 -7.76
CA THR A 160 26.05 35.59 -7.46
C THR A 160 26.02 34.74 -8.74
N ASN A 161 27.18 34.21 -9.09
CA ASN A 161 27.37 32.96 -9.84
C ASN A 161 27.95 31.92 -8.85
N PRO A 162 28.01 30.62 -9.15
CA PRO A 162 27.11 29.79 -9.96
C PRO A 162 26.74 28.45 -9.26
N VAL A 163 25.72 27.75 -9.75
CA VAL A 163 25.46 26.33 -9.43
C VAL A 163 25.68 25.48 -10.66
N GLU A 164 26.46 24.43 -10.48
CA GLU A 164 26.91 23.43 -11.44
C GLU A 164 25.78 22.50 -11.90
N LYS A 165 25.82 22.14 -13.18
CA LYS A 165 24.81 21.42 -13.96
C LYS A 165 25.39 20.08 -14.39
N LEU A 166 24.67 18.97 -14.16
CA LEU A 166 24.93 17.67 -14.81
C LEU A 166 23.96 17.45 -15.99
N PRO A 167 24.38 16.71 -17.04
CA PRO A 167 23.88 16.89 -18.40
C PRO A 167 22.81 15.89 -18.84
N VAL A 168 21.96 16.34 -19.77
CA VAL A 168 21.03 15.53 -20.58
C VAL A 168 21.54 15.57 -22.02
N LEU A 169 21.65 14.41 -22.69
CA LEU A 169 21.95 14.29 -24.13
C LEU A 169 20.67 14.38 -24.98
N PRO A 170 20.77 14.83 -26.25
CA PRO A 170 19.79 15.70 -26.89
C PRO A 170 18.73 15.00 -27.73
N ALA A 171 17.55 15.63 -27.80
CA ALA A 171 16.53 15.37 -28.82
C ALA A 171 16.78 16.27 -30.04
N THR A 172 16.88 15.67 -31.22
CA THR A 172 16.97 16.37 -32.51
C THR A 172 15.59 16.78 -32.98
N THR A 173 15.47 18.05 -33.34
CA THR A 173 14.33 18.72 -33.97
C THR A 173 14.13 18.29 -35.42
N LEU A 174 12.88 18.01 -35.82
CA LEU A 174 12.43 18.14 -37.21
C LEU A 174 11.11 18.90 -37.25
N GLU A 175 11.09 19.90 -38.12
CA GLU A 175 10.06 20.90 -38.34
C GLU A 175 8.76 20.31 -38.90
N SER A 176 7.61 20.83 -38.47
CA SER A 176 6.30 20.51 -39.03
C SER A 176 5.92 21.51 -40.14
N LYS A 177 5.67 21.02 -41.35
CA LYS A 177 4.81 21.71 -42.33
C LYS A 177 3.39 21.13 -42.27
N SER A 178 2.42 22.03 -42.30
CA SER A 178 0.99 21.80 -42.16
C SER A 178 0.33 21.32 -43.45
N GLY A 179 -0.63 20.42 -43.29
CA GLY A 179 -1.82 20.32 -44.14
C GLY A 179 -1.78 19.29 -45.27
N GLU A 180 -2.08 18.02 -44.96
CA GLU A 180 -3.04 17.21 -45.74
C GLU A 180 -3.39 15.93 -44.98
N SER A 181 -4.64 15.50 -45.09
CA SER A 181 -5.23 14.32 -44.44
C SER A 181 -4.54 13.00 -44.87
N ILE A 182 -4.00 12.24 -43.90
CA ILE A 182 -3.37 10.93 -44.17
C ILE A 182 -4.01 9.82 -43.33
N LYS A 183 -4.71 8.92 -44.04
CA LYS A 183 -5.03 7.55 -43.64
C LYS A 183 -3.74 6.81 -43.26
N ARG A 184 -3.84 5.98 -42.22
CA ARG A 184 -2.85 4.96 -41.79
C ARG A 184 -2.15 4.31 -43.00
N PRO A 185 -0.80 4.35 -43.12
CA PRO A 185 -0.12 3.57 -44.13
C PRO A 185 0.00 2.13 -43.64
N ASP A 186 -0.47 1.22 -44.49
CA ASP A 186 -0.13 -0.19 -44.47
C ASP A 186 1.30 -0.29 -45.01
N VAL A 187 2.25 -0.81 -44.23
CA VAL A 187 3.61 -1.05 -44.71
C VAL A 187 3.63 -2.42 -45.36
N LEU A 188 3.60 -2.41 -46.69
CA LEU A 188 3.79 -3.56 -47.56
C LEU A 188 5.29 -3.87 -47.65
N ILE A 189 5.73 -4.98 -47.04
CA ILE A 189 7.05 -5.57 -47.31
C ILE A 189 6.88 -6.48 -48.53
N PRO A 190 7.64 -6.32 -49.64
CA PRO A 190 7.59 -7.28 -50.73
C PRO A 190 8.32 -8.56 -50.30
N ASN A 191 7.58 -9.66 -50.32
CA ASN A 191 8.12 -11.01 -50.14
C ASN A 191 8.89 -11.38 -51.41
N PRO A 192 10.16 -11.83 -51.37
CA PRO A 192 10.87 -12.22 -52.59
C PRO A 192 10.26 -13.50 -53.18
N GLU A 193 9.83 -13.44 -54.44
CA GLU A 193 9.36 -14.61 -55.19
C GLU A 193 10.56 -15.51 -55.51
N VAL A 194 10.60 -16.69 -54.88
CA VAL A 194 11.61 -17.73 -55.15
C VAL A 194 11.03 -18.68 -56.19
N ILE A 195 11.66 -18.73 -57.37
CA ILE A 195 11.33 -19.65 -58.47
C ILE A 195 12.27 -20.84 -58.37
N ILE A 196 11.72 -22.06 -58.24
CA ILE A 196 12.47 -23.32 -58.32
C ILE A 196 11.84 -24.13 -59.46
N ASP A 197 12.65 -24.52 -60.44
CA ASP A 197 12.24 -25.33 -61.60
C ASP A 197 11.03 -24.79 -62.39
N GLY A 198 11.00 -23.48 -62.64
CA GLY A 198 10.06 -22.84 -63.57
C GLY A 198 8.60 -22.77 -63.09
N LYS A 199 8.32 -23.05 -61.82
CA LYS A 199 7.02 -22.80 -61.18
C LYS A 199 7.18 -21.82 -60.01
N ILE A 200 6.22 -20.90 -59.89
CA ILE A 200 6.13 -19.92 -58.79
C ILE A 200 5.81 -20.68 -57.50
N ALA A 201 6.55 -20.43 -56.42
CA ALA A 201 6.24 -20.98 -55.11
C ALA A 201 4.95 -20.35 -54.55
N GLU A 202 3.89 -21.14 -54.40
CA GLU A 202 2.61 -20.68 -53.85
C GLU A 202 2.74 -20.28 -52.36
N PRO A 203 2.15 -19.16 -51.93
CA PRO A 203 2.08 -18.79 -50.52
C PRO A 203 1.21 -19.78 -49.73
N ALA A 204 1.69 -20.16 -48.54
CA ALA A 204 1.03 -21.11 -47.65
C ALA A 204 -0.43 -20.71 -47.34
N GLY A 205 -1.38 -21.52 -47.81
CA GLY A 205 -2.81 -21.35 -47.50
C GLY A 205 -3.15 -21.69 -46.04
N PRO A 206 -4.38 -21.34 -45.56
CA PRO A 206 -4.79 -21.41 -44.15
C PRO A 206 -4.85 -22.82 -43.49
N ASN A 207 -4.31 -23.86 -44.14
CA ASN A 207 -4.38 -25.26 -43.70
C ASN A 207 -3.05 -26.03 -43.85
N GLN A 208 -1.90 -25.35 -43.96
CA GLN A 208 -0.60 -26.05 -43.94
C GLN A 208 -0.09 -26.27 -42.50
N PRO A 209 0.32 -27.50 -42.14
CA PRO A 209 0.85 -27.78 -40.80
C PRO A 209 2.18 -27.04 -40.61
N TYR A 210 2.29 -26.34 -39.48
CA TYR A 210 3.52 -25.71 -39.02
C TYR A 210 4.68 -26.73 -39.09
N ASN A 211 5.67 -26.46 -39.95
CA ASN A 211 6.89 -27.26 -40.02
C ASN A 211 7.69 -26.99 -38.75
N GLN A 212 7.46 -27.81 -37.71
CA GLN A 212 8.25 -27.81 -36.48
C GLN A 212 9.70 -28.12 -36.84
N ALA A 213 10.63 -27.36 -36.25
CA ALA A 213 12.06 -27.62 -36.28
C ALA A 213 12.34 -29.11 -35.93
N PRO A 214 13.42 -29.70 -36.51
CA PRO A 214 13.78 -31.10 -36.27
C PRO A 214 13.83 -31.35 -34.77
N PRO A 215 13.21 -32.40 -34.25
CA PRO A 215 13.05 -32.42 -32.84
C PRO A 215 14.31 -33.10 -32.23
N PHE A 216 14.64 -32.71 -31.00
CA PHE A 216 15.81 -33.18 -30.28
C PHE A 216 15.69 -34.66 -29.89
N LEU A 217 16.83 -35.37 -29.91
CA LEU A 217 17.00 -36.73 -29.36
C LEU A 217 16.14 -36.97 -28.08
N PRO A 218 15.62 -38.20 -27.86
CA PRO A 218 14.83 -38.50 -26.66
C PRO A 218 15.59 -38.04 -25.41
N ARG A 219 14.99 -37.12 -24.65
CA ARG A 219 15.49 -36.75 -23.33
C ARG A 219 15.35 -37.97 -22.43
N ALA A 220 16.34 -38.18 -21.56
CA ALA A 220 16.29 -39.26 -20.59
C ALA A 220 14.97 -39.21 -19.81
N VAL A 221 14.18 -40.28 -19.91
CA VAL A 221 13.04 -40.52 -19.04
C VAL A 221 13.59 -40.67 -17.63
N ALA A 222 13.06 -39.89 -16.69
CA ALA A 222 13.49 -39.99 -15.30
C ALA A 222 13.28 -41.43 -14.81
N PRO A 223 14.27 -42.04 -14.13
CA PRO A 223 14.11 -43.37 -13.57
C PRO A 223 12.94 -43.40 -12.58
N PRO A 224 12.32 -44.57 -12.36
CA PRO A 224 11.29 -44.71 -11.33
C PRO A 224 11.82 -44.37 -9.94
N VAL A 225 10.88 -44.02 -9.07
CA VAL A 225 11.11 -43.27 -7.84
C VAL A 225 12.05 -43.97 -6.85
N GLY A 226 13.16 -43.31 -6.51
CA GLY A 226 14.11 -43.75 -5.47
C GLY A 226 15.47 -44.26 -5.95
N ASP A 227 15.68 -44.38 -7.27
CA ASP A 227 16.99 -44.74 -7.81
C ASP A 227 17.89 -43.50 -7.90
N ILE A 228 19.01 -43.53 -7.18
CA ILE A 228 20.12 -42.63 -7.47
C ILE A 228 20.57 -42.94 -8.90
N THR A 229 20.63 -41.94 -9.78
CA THR A 229 21.22 -42.11 -11.11
C THR A 229 22.70 -42.44 -10.94
N GLN A 230 23.04 -43.73 -10.93
CA GLN A 230 24.42 -44.19 -10.97
C GLN A 230 24.86 -44.20 -12.43
N SER A 231 25.75 -43.28 -12.79
CA SER A 231 26.41 -43.34 -14.09
C SER A 231 27.68 -44.16 -13.97
N ASN A 232 27.70 -45.33 -14.61
CA ASN A 232 28.92 -46.09 -14.79
C ASN A 232 29.75 -45.41 -15.88
N ILE A 233 30.63 -44.50 -15.45
CA ILE A 233 31.58 -43.85 -16.36
C ILE A 233 32.82 -44.72 -16.42
N ASP A 234 33.19 -45.15 -17.62
CA ASP A 234 34.42 -45.89 -17.85
C ASP A 234 35.63 -44.97 -17.66
N THR A 235 36.24 -45.00 -16.48
CA THR A 235 37.46 -44.25 -16.16
C THR A 235 38.75 -44.94 -16.63
N SER A 236 38.66 -46.00 -17.46
CA SER A 236 39.86 -46.66 -17.96
C SER A 236 40.71 -45.69 -18.79
N PRO A 237 42.05 -45.80 -18.71
CA PRO A 237 42.95 -44.91 -19.44
C PRO A 237 42.81 -45.09 -20.96
N SER A 238 43.04 -44.02 -21.72
CA SER A 238 43.11 -44.12 -23.19
C SER A 238 44.29 -45.01 -23.60
N ALA A 239 44.02 -46.06 -24.36
CA ALA A 239 45.03 -46.94 -24.92
C ALA A 239 45.17 -46.67 -26.43
N ILE A 240 46.40 -46.74 -26.93
CA ILE A 240 46.67 -46.64 -28.37
C ILE A 240 46.62 -48.05 -28.93
N ASP A 241 45.79 -48.24 -29.95
CA ASP A 241 45.75 -49.50 -30.70
C ASP A 241 46.92 -49.53 -31.71
N LEU A 242 47.82 -50.49 -31.53
CA LEU A 242 48.96 -50.72 -32.44
C LEU A 242 48.57 -51.61 -33.63
N GLY A 243 47.39 -52.24 -33.64
CA GLY A 243 46.92 -53.11 -34.71
C GLY A 243 47.71 -54.41 -34.84
N THR A 244 48.40 -54.84 -33.77
CA THR A 244 49.15 -56.10 -33.70
C THR A 244 48.86 -56.79 -32.37
N GLN A 245 48.77 -58.12 -32.40
CA GLN A 245 48.67 -58.97 -31.21
C GLN A 245 49.98 -59.72 -30.93
N GLU A 246 51.08 -59.28 -31.54
CA GLU A 246 52.40 -59.86 -31.32
C GLU A 246 52.78 -59.75 -29.84
N ARG A 247 53.30 -60.86 -29.29
CA ARG A 247 53.62 -60.98 -27.86
C ARG A 247 55.11 -60.89 -27.63
N VAL A 248 55.49 -60.24 -26.54
CA VAL A 248 56.87 -60.17 -26.09
C VAL A 248 57.15 -61.38 -25.20
N PRO A 249 58.02 -62.34 -25.59
CA PRO A 249 58.23 -63.57 -24.82
C PRO A 249 58.77 -63.28 -23.42
N ARG A 250 59.84 -62.50 -23.32
CA ARG A 250 60.36 -61.93 -22.07
C ARG A 250 61.18 -60.69 -22.39
N LEU A 251 60.92 -59.59 -21.69
CA LEU A 251 61.66 -58.34 -21.83
C LEU A 251 62.02 -57.80 -20.44
N VAL A 252 63.32 -57.77 -20.17
CA VAL A 252 63.88 -57.22 -18.94
C VAL A 252 64.72 -56.01 -19.29
N LEU A 253 64.33 -54.86 -18.75
CA LEU A 253 64.99 -53.58 -18.94
C LEU A 253 65.28 -52.99 -17.57
N ARG A 254 66.50 -52.48 -17.38
CA ARG A 254 66.93 -51.82 -16.14
C ARG A 254 67.41 -50.43 -16.51
N ASP A 255 66.73 -49.41 -15.97
CA ASP A 255 67.00 -47.99 -16.20
C ASP A 255 67.16 -47.62 -17.69
N ALA A 256 66.38 -48.27 -18.55
CA ALA A 256 66.46 -48.06 -19.99
C ALA A 256 65.78 -46.74 -20.37
N PRO A 257 66.35 -45.94 -21.29
CA PRO A 257 65.73 -44.69 -21.73
C PRO A 257 64.41 -44.97 -22.46
N VAL A 258 63.32 -44.33 -22.00
CA VAL A 258 61.95 -44.57 -22.48
C VAL A 258 61.82 -44.50 -24.00
N ARG A 259 62.57 -43.61 -24.65
CA ARG A 259 62.56 -43.45 -26.12
C ARG A 259 63.05 -44.68 -26.85
N GLU A 260 64.11 -45.32 -26.34
CA GLU A 260 64.66 -46.53 -26.96
C GLU A 260 63.68 -47.69 -26.79
N VAL A 261 63.10 -47.82 -25.59
CA VAL A 261 62.09 -48.84 -25.28
C VAL A 261 60.87 -48.72 -26.18
N LEU A 262 60.29 -47.53 -26.30
CA LEU A 262 59.15 -47.27 -27.17
C LEU A 262 59.51 -47.46 -28.66
N SER A 263 60.74 -47.14 -29.07
CA SER A 263 61.20 -47.37 -30.45
C SER A 263 61.38 -48.86 -30.78
N LEU A 264 61.83 -49.65 -29.80
CA LEU A 264 62.01 -51.10 -29.90
C LEU A 264 60.64 -51.78 -30.01
N LEU A 265 59.71 -51.41 -29.13
CA LEU A 265 58.35 -51.96 -29.11
C LEU A 265 57.57 -51.61 -30.39
N ALA A 266 57.67 -50.37 -30.88
CA ALA A 266 57.03 -50.00 -32.13
C ALA A 266 57.65 -50.69 -33.34
N ARG A 267 58.97 -50.92 -33.35
CA ARG A 267 59.64 -51.71 -34.39
C ARG A 267 59.18 -53.17 -34.37
N ALA A 268 59.02 -53.75 -33.18
CA ALA A 268 58.43 -55.08 -33.02
C ALA A 268 56.99 -55.12 -33.57
N ALA A 269 56.23 -54.03 -33.43
CA ALA A 269 54.90 -53.87 -34.02
C ALA A 269 54.90 -53.49 -35.52
N ASN A 270 56.05 -53.42 -36.19
CA ASN A 270 56.19 -52.95 -37.58
C ASN A 270 55.66 -51.52 -37.83
N LEU A 271 55.83 -50.64 -36.84
CA LEU A 271 55.42 -49.22 -36.86
C LEU A 271 56.62 -48.29 -36.75
N ASN A 272 56.49 -47.11 -37.37
CA ASN A 272 57.47 -46.03 -37.25
C ASN A 272 57.17 -45.20 -36.00
N VAL A 273 58.19 -44.66 -35.33
CA VAL A 273 58.00 -43.72 -34.21
C VAL A 273 58.70 -42.41 -34.52
N VAL A 274 57.99 -41.32 -34.25
CA VAL A 274 58.49 -39.94 -34.33
C VAL A 274 58.40 -39.32 -32.95
N TYR A 275 59.53 -38.89 -32.41
CA TYR A 275 59.57 -38.21 -31.13
C TYR A 275 59.61 -36.71 -31.31
N ILE A 276 58.80 -36.02 -30.53
CA ILE A 276 58.88 -34.57 -30.38
C ILE A 276 59.44 -34.23 -28.99
N GLY A 277 60.28 -33.20 -28.95
CA GLY A 277 60.99 -32.79 -27.74
C GLY A 277 62.48 -32.98 -27.91
N GLY A 278 63.20 -31.86 -27.88
CA GLY A 278 64.63 -31.86 -27.67
C GLY A 278 64.96 -32.39 -26.29
N GLU A 279 66.14 -32.98 -26.15
CA GLU A 279 66.84 -32.92 -24.88
C GLU A 279 66.78 -31.47 -24.40
N ALA A 280 66.43 -31.24 -23.13
CA ALA A 280 66.46 -29.89 -22.57
C ALA A 280 67.83 -29.27 -22.89
N GLU A 281 67.86 -28.27 -23.75
CA GLU A 281 69.07 -27.50 -24.00
C GLU A 281 69.47 -26.83 -22.69
N LYS A 282 70.77 -26.92 -22.38
CA LYS A 282 71.39 -26.18 -21.29
C LYS A 282 71.06 -24.69 -21.47
N THR A 283 70.39 -24.09 -20.50
CA THR A 283 70.55 -22.66 -20.24
C THR A 283 72.03 -22.46 -19.85
N PRO A 284 72.80 -21.62 -20.55
CA PRO A 284 74.22 -21.44 -20.24
C PRO A 284 74.34 -20.69 -18.91
N GLY A 285 74.66 -21.40 -17.82
CA GLY A 285 74.92 -20.76 -16.52
C GLY A 285 74.77 -21.60 -15.24
N ALA A 286 74.30 -22.85 -15.29
CA ALA A 286 74.18 -23.68 -14.08
C ALA A 286 74.98 -25.00 -14.21
N GLU A 287 76.12 -25.07 -13.53
CA GLU A 287 76.81 -26.33 -13.28
C GLU A 287 76.01 -27.17 -12.27
N GLY A 288 75.62 -28.39 -12.67
CA GLY A 288 75.13 -29.41 -11.72
C GLY A 288 73.82 -30.13 -12.04
N ALA A 289 73.09 -29.82 -13.12
CA ALA A 289 71.86 -30.56 -13.46
C ALA A 289 72.12 -31.69 -14.48
N THR A 290 72.10 -32.94 -14.02
CA THR A 290 72.19 -34.15 -14.84
C THR A 290 71.02 -34.20 -15.84
N LYS A 291 71.33 -34.48 -17.12
CA LYS A 291 70.34 -34.76 -18.18
C LYS A 291 69.38 -35.85 -17.71
N THR A 292 68.15 -35.51 -17.35
CA THR A 292 67.12 -36.49 -16.97
C THR A 292 66.35 -36.91 -18.20
N SER A 293 66.94 -37.77 -19.04
CA SER A 293 66.15 -38.62 -19.91
C SER A 293 65.33 -39.55 -19.02
N GLN A 294 64.01 -39.61 -19.18
CA GLN A 294 63.16 -40.50 -18.38
C GLN A 294 63.61 -41.96 -18.63
N THR A 295 64.03 -42.64 -17.56
CA THR A 295 64.38 -44.04 -17.59
C THR A 295 63.24 -44.88 -17.04
N ILE A 296 63.12 -46.11 -17.52
CA ILE A 296 62.12 -47.06 -17.06
C ILE A 296 62.77 -48.42 -16.83
N SER A 297 62.41 -49.05 -15.72
CA SER A 297 62.75 -50.43 -15.40
C SER A 297 61.51 -51.28 -15.55
N LEU A 298 61.61 -52.36 -16.33
CA LEU A 298 60.47 -53.16 -16.77
C LEU A 298 60.87 -54.65 -16.79
N ASP A 299 60.07 -55.50 -16.17
CA ASP A 299 60.19 -56.96 -16.25
C ASP A 299 58.84 -57.52 -16.64
N ILE A 300 58.70 -57.95 -17.90
CA ILE A 300 57.44 -58.45 -18.46
C ILE A 300 57.69 -59.77 -19.21
N GLU A 301 56.77 -60.71 -19.05
CA GLU A 301 56.77 -62.02 -19.70
C GLU A 301 55.40 -62.30 -20.34
N ASN A 302 55.40 -62.78 -21.59
CA ASN A 302 54.20 -63.20 -22.33
C ASN A 302 53.07 -62.14 -22.50
N GLU A 303 53.42 -60.86 -22.60
CA GLU A 303 52.44 -59.75 -22.74
C GLU A 303 52.36 -59.24 -24.20
N PRO A 304 51.18 -58.78 -24.69
CA PRO A 304 51.07 -58.13 -25.99
C PRO A 304 51.93 -56.86 -26.11
N VAL A 305 52.62 -56.67 -27.23
CA VAL A 305 53.46 -55.48 -27.50
C VAL A 305 52.65 -54.18 -27.32
N GLN A 306 51.38 -54.19 -27.69
CA GLN A 306 50.41 -53.12 -27.46
C GLN A 306 50.33 -52.69 -25.99
N ASP A 307 50.12 -53.64 -25.10
CA ASP A 307 49.86 -53.34 -23.69
C ASP A 307 51.14 -52.87 -23.01
N VAL A 308 52.27 -53.51 -23.35
CA VAL A 308 53.60 -53.08 -22.91
C VAL A 308 53.90 -51.64 -23.36
N PHE A 309 53.62 -51.30 -24.62
CA PHE A 309 53.80 -49.95 -25.15
C PHE A 309 52.93 -48.93 -24.40
N ASN A 310 51.66 -49.26 -24.14
CA ASN A 310 50.74 -48.41 -23.38
C ASN A 310 51.13 -48.26 -21.90
N TYR A 311 51.70 -49.29 -21.26
CA TYR A 311 52.22 -49.20 -19.89
C TYR A 311 53.41 -48.23 -19.81
N VAL A 312 54.34 -48.34 -20.77
CA VAL A 312 55.51 -47.45 -20.83
C VAL A 312 55.06 -46.00 -21.04
N LEU A 313 54.14 -45.74 -21.97
CA LEU A 313 53.58 -44.40 -22.20
C LEU A 313 52.92 -43.80 -20.93
N ARG A 314 52.18 -44.63 -20.20
CA ARG A 314 51.47 -44.22 -18.98
C ARG A 314 52.44 -43.86 -17.86
N LEU A 315 53.47 -44.67 -17.66
CA LEU A 315 54.48 -44.46 -16.62
C LEU A 315 55.42 -43.29 -16.95
N SER A 316 55.73 -43.08 -18.23
CA SER A 316 56.54 -41.93 -18.66
C SER A 316 55.75 -40.61 -18.69
N GLY A 317 54.41 -40.68 -18.71
CA GLY A 317 53.55 -39.51 -18.87
C GLY A 317 53.68 -38.87 -20.26
N LEU A 318 54.03 -39.66 -21.27
CA LEU A 318 54.16 -39.20 -22.65
C LEU A 318 52.82 -39.37 -23.37
N GLU A 319 52.45 -38.36 -24.15
CA GLU A 319 51.31 -38.42 -25.07
C GLU A 319 51.77 -39.11 -26.36
N ALA A 320 50.91 -39.95 -26.92
CA ALA A 320 51.16 -40.52 -28.23
C ALA A 320 49.88 -40.58 -29.08
N ASN A 321 50.06 -40.49 -30.40
CA ASN A 321 48.98 -40.63 -31.37
C ASN A 321 49.47 -41.40 -32.59
N ARG A 322 48.63 -42.28 -33.14
CA ARG A 322 48.94 -43.11 -34.29
C ARG A 322 48.22 -42.58 -35.52
N THR A 323 48.99 -42.26 -36.57
CA THR A 323 48.46 -41.95 -37.90
C THR A 323 48.99 -42.98 -38.89
N GLY A 324 48.13 -43.93 -39.28
CA GLY A 324 48.50 -45.02 -40.18
C GLY A 324 49.60 -45.91 -39.60
N ARG A 325 50.79 -45.86 -40.19
CA ARG A 325 51.97 -46.65 -39.79
C ARG A 325 52.96 -45.90 -38.89
N THR A 326 52.68 -44.64 -38.53
CA THR A 326 53.58 -43.81 -37.73
C THR A 326 52.93 -43.40 -36.42
N ILE A 327 53.67 -43.53 -35.31
CA ILE A 327 53.27 -43.09 -33.98
C ILE A 327 54.06 -41.84 -33.63
N PHE A 328 53.35 -40.75 -33.32
CA PHE A 328 53.93 -39.54 -32.77
C PHE A 328 53.94 -39.65 -31.26
N VAL A 329 55.08 -39.43 -30.61
CA VAL A 329 55.25 -39.53 -29.15
C VAL A 329 55.92 -38.27 -28.61
N GLY A 330 55.44 -37.73 -27.50
CA GLY A 330 56.06 -36.58 -26.85
C GLY A 330 55.41 -36.19 -25.54
N ALA A 331 56.08 -35.33 -24.76
CA ALA A 331 55.51 -34.81 -23.51
C ALA A 331 54.29 -33.88 -23.76
N LYS A 332 54.23 -33.23 -24.93
CA LYS A 332 53.12 -32.37 -25.35
C LYS A 332 53.03 -32.36 -26.87
N LEU A 333 52.12 -33.12 -27.45
CA LEU A 333 51.93 -33.17 -28.92
C LEU A 333 51.39 -31.82 -29.46
N PRO A 334 51.85 -31.32 -30.62
CA PRO A 334 51.16 -30.24 -31.34
C PRO A 334 49.70 -30.63 -31.62
N ASN A 335 48.80 -29.65 -31.61
CA ASN A 335 47.36 -29.90 -31.82
C ASN A 335 47.05 -30.66 -33.12
N SER A 336 47.85 -30.49 -34.17
CA SER A 336 47.71 -31.22 -35.45
C SER A 336 48.01 -32.72 -35.35
N THR A 337 48.77 -33.13 -34.33
CA THR A 337 49.15 -34.53 -34.09
C THR A 337 48.43 -35.14 -32.90
N ARG A 338 47.58 -34.38 -32.20
CA ARG A 338 46.75 -34.89 -31.09
C ARG A 338 45.42 -35.39 -31.63
N ASP A 339 44.91 -36.44 -30.99
CA ASP A 339 43.52 -36.84 -31.18
C ASP A 339 42.63 -35.95 -30.31
N THR A 340 42.30 -34.76 -30.83
CA THR A 340 41.41 -33.81 -30.16
C THR A 340 40.10 -33.66 -30.92
N VAL A 341 38.99 -33.71 -30.20
CA VAL A 341 37.64 -33.41 -30.70
C VAL A 341 37.14 -32.14 -30.02
N MET A 342 36.43 -31.32 -30.79
CA MET A 342 35.70 -30.16 -30.30
C MET A 342 34.20 -30.48 -30.26
N ARG A 343 33.54 -30.24 -29.13
CA ARG A 343 32.08 -30.37 -29.00
C ARG A 343 31.49 -29.14 -28.33
N SER A 344 30.63 -28.44 -29.06
CA SER A 344 29.85 -27.32 -28.50
C SER A 344 28.49 -27.81 -28.03
N LEU A 345 28.11 -27.40 -26.83
CA LEU A 345 26.90 -27.80 -26.12
C LEU A 345 26.19 -26.53 -25.63
N ARG A 346 24.89 -26.41 -25.92
CA ARG A 346 24.05 -25.37 -25.34
C ARG A 346 23.33 -25.93 -24.12
N LEU A 347 23.45 -25.23 -22.98
CA LEU A 347 22.83 -25.62 -21.72
C LEU A 347 21.45 -24.97 -21.59
N ASN A 348 20.48 -25.68 -20.99
CA ASN A 348 19.09 -25.22 -20.87
C ASN A 348 18.67 -24.87 -19.44
N GLN A 349 19.23 -25.55 -18.44
CA GLN A 349 18.83 -25.50 -17.03
C GLN A 349 19.97 -24.99 -16.14
N VAL A 350 21.21 -25.34 -16.50
CA VAL A 350 22.40 -24.92 -15.77
C VAL A 350 23.06 -23.76 -16.48
N THR A 351 23.56 -22.79 -15.71
CA THR A 351 24.34 -21.67 -16.25
C THR A 351 25.75 -22.13 -16.60
N VAL A 352 26.33 -21.57 -17.66
CA VAL A 352 27.70 -21.87 -18.09
C VAL A 352 28.71 -21.75 -16.94
N GLY A 353 28.58 -20.75 -16.07
CA GLY A 353 29.47 -20.59 -14.91
C GLY A 353 29.44 -21.78 -13.95
N VAL A 354 28.25 -22.31 -13.62
CA VAL A 354 28.11 -23.49 -12.74
C VAL A 354 28.67 -24.73 -13.43
N ALA A 355 28.38 -24.91 -14.72
CA ALA A 355 28.89 -26.02 -15.51
C ALA A 355 30.42 -26.02 -15.60
N LEU A 356 31.04 -24.87 -15.88
CA LEU A 356 32.49 -24.74 -15.95
C LEU A 356 33.16 -24.97 -14.59
N ASN A 357 32.63 -24.39 -13.51
CA ASN A 357 33.15 -24.61 -12.17
C ASN A 357 33.15 -26.10 -11.80
N PHE A 358 32.10 -26.82 -12.18
CA PHE A 358 32.01 -28.27 -11.99
C PHE A 358 33.07 -29.03 -12.79
N LEU A 359 33.27 -28.69 -14.08
CA LEU A 359 34.29 -29.33 -14.93
C LEU A 359 35.72 -29.02 -14.45
N VAL A 360 35.98 -27.80 -13.98
CA VAL A 360 37.27 -27.41 -13.38
C VAL A 360 37.52 -28.18 -12.08
N GLY A 361 36.48 -28.37 -11.27
CA GLY A 361 36.51 -29.26 -10.10
C GLY A 361 36.77 -30.74 -10.42
N LEU A 362 36.56 -31.15 -11.67
CA LEU A 362 36.95 -32.48 -12.18
C LEU A 362 38.31 -32.50 -12.89
N GLY A 363 39.01 -31.37 -13.02
CA GLY A 363 40.36 -31.27 -13.57
C GLY A 363 40.51 -30.56 -14.92
N ALA A 364 39.41 -30.07 -15.50
CA ALA A 364 39.47 -29.35 -16.78
C ALA A 364 40.12 -27.97 -16.62
N GLU A 365 40.77 -27.50 -17.67
CA GLU A 365 41.19 -26.10 -17.79
C GLU A 365 40.05 -25.31 -18.44
N SER A 366 39.57 -24.26 -17.78
CA SER A 366 38.42 -23.49 -18.26
C SER A 366 38.81 -22.07 -18.65
N ALA A 367 38.15 -21.54 -19.67
CA ALA A 367 38.13 -20.12 -19.97
C ALA A 367 36.69 -19.65 -20.15
N VAL A 368 36.28 -18.64 -19.40
CA VAL A 368 34.93 -18.05 -19.52
C VAL A 368 35.04 -16.65 -20.11
N SER A 369 34.28 -16.38 -21.16
CA SER A 369 34.10 -15.03 -21.69
C SER A 369 32.89 -14.41 -20.99
N ARG A 370 33.10 -13.29 -20.28
CA ARG A 370 32.03 -12.55 -19.60
C ARG A 370 32.13 -11.05 -19.83
N GLU A 371 30.98 -10.40 -19.88
CA GLU A 371 30.89 -8.95 -19.87
C GLU A 371 31.01 -8.48 -18.41
N ARG A 372 32.07 -7.73 -18.10
CA ARG A 372 32.27 -7.14 -16.79
C ARG A 372 32.05 -5.63 -16.89
N GLN A 373 31.20 -5.09 -16.02
CA GLN A 373 31.19 -3.65 -15.79
C GLN A 373 32.45 -3.26 -15.04
N VAL A 374 33.33 -2.51 -15.72
CA VAL A 374 34.50 -1.90 -15.11
C VAL A 374 34.11 -0.46 -14.78
N THR A 375 33.98 -0.19 -13.49
CA THR A 375 33.82 1.17 -12.98
C THR A 375 35.21 1.77 -12.83
N SER A 376 35.63 2.58 -13.80
CA SER A 376 36.88 3.32 -13.71
C SER A 376 36.64 4.61 -12.91
N VAL A 377 37.51 4.84 -11.95
CA VAL A 377 37.51 6.04 -11.11
C VAL A 377 38.69 6.88 -11.59
N ASN A 378 38.43 7.88 -12.41
CA ASN A 378 39.50 8.75 -12.93
C ASN A 378 39.47 10.08 -12.17
N ALA A 379 40.57 10.40 -11.49
CA ALA A 379 40.73 11.65 -10.75
C ALA A 379 41.27 12.71 -11.71
N VAL A 380 40.43 13.66 -12.11
CA VAL A 380 40.89 14.81 -12.92
C VAL A 380 41.40 15.89 -11.96
N ALA A 381 42.68 16.22 -12.04
CA ALA A 381 43.30 17.26 -11.22
C ALA A 381 42.82 18.65 -11.68
N VAL A 382 42.17 19.40 -10.79
CA VAL A 382 41.66 20.75 -11.08
C VAL A 382 42.55 21.80 -10.41
N GLY A 383 43.74 22.03 -10.97
CA GLY A 383 44.63 23.10 -10.53
C GLY A 383 45.19 22.97 -9.10
N ALA A 384 46.31 23.64 -8.84
CA ALA A 384 46.95 23.60 -7.54
C ALA A 384 46.08 24.31 -6.48
N ALA A 385 45.40 23.50 -5.65
CA ALA A 385 44.71 23.83 -4.38
C ALA A 385 43.22 23.43 -4.26
N VAL A 386 42.67 22.58 -5.14
CA VAL A 386 41.32 21.99 -4.93
C VAL A 386 41.41 20.45 -4.96
N SER A 387 40.78 19.78 -3.99
CA SER A 387 40.69 18.32 -3.94
C SER A 387 40.10 17.77 -5.26
N PRO A 388 40.70 16.73 -5.87
CA PRO A 388 40.29 16.27 -7.20
C PRO A 388 38.84 15.77 -7.20
N ILE A 389 38.06 16.18 -8.20
CA ILE A 389 36.72 15.65 -8.45
C ILE A 389 36.87 14.22 -8.98
N THR A 390 36.26 13.27 -8.27
CA THR A 390 36.32 11.85 -8.60
C THR A 390 35.19 11.55 -9.59
N GLN A 391 35.49 11.44 -10.89
CA GLN A 391 34.49 11.06 -11.89
C GLN A 391 34.47 9.53 -12.01
N THR A 392 33.30 8.95 -11.77
CA THR A 392 33.07 7.50 -11.86
C THR A 392 32.43 7.19 -13.20
N GLN A 393 33.15 6.55 -14.12
CA GLN A 393 32.62 6.10 -15.41
C GLN A 393 32.49 4.57 -15.39
N THR A 394 31.29 4.06 -15.68
CA THR A 394 31.07 2.61 -15.80
C THR A 394 31.03 2.26 -17.29
N THR A 395 32.00 1.47 -17.74
CA THR A 395 32.02 0.92 -19.10
C THR A 395 31.90 -0.60 -19.03
N THR A 396 31.16 -1.19 -19.96
CA THR A 396 31.07 -2.65 -20.11
C THR A 396 32.24 -3.12 -20.97
N GLU A 397 33.09 -3.99 -20.42
CA GLU A 397 34.23 -4.59 -21.13
C GLU A 397 34.09 -6.12 -21.14
N THR A 398 34.27 -6.76 -22.29
CA THR A 398 34.26 -8.22 -22.40
C THR A 398 35.65 -8.75 -22.04
N LYS A 399 35.76 -9.55 -20.97
CA LYS A 399 37.02 -10.13 -20.52
C LYS A 399 36.93 -11.65 -20.50
N VAL A 400 38.01 -12.31 -20.92
CA VAL A 400 38.19 -13.75 -20.77
C VAL A 400 38.91 -14.02 -19.45
N GLU A 401 38.29 -14.82 -18.58
CA GLU A 401 38.88 -15.28 -17.33
C GLU A 401 39.23 -16.76 -17.44
N THR A 402 40.49 -17.11 -17.20
CA THR A 402 40.94 -18.51 -17.14
C THR A 402 40.83 -19.04 -15.71
N GLN A 403 40.36 -20.27 -15.58
CA GLN A 403 40.21 -20.97 -14.30
C GLN A 403 40.85 -22.35 -14.41
N ARG A 404 41.74 -22.65 -13.45
CA ARG A 404 42.39 -23.94 -13.31
C ARG A 404 42.61 -24.22 -11.83
N ILE A 405 42.36 -25.46 -11.41
CA ILE A 405 42.68 -25.95 -10.06
C ILE A 405 43.94 -26.81 -10.16
N ASP A 406 44.92 -26.54 -9.29
CA ASP A 406 46.11 -27.35 -9.15
C ASP A 406 45.92 -28.36 -8.00
N TYR A 407 46.02 -29.64 -8.34
CA TYR A 407 45.90 -30.75 -7.40
C TYR A 407 47.30 -31.19 -6.97
N LYS A 408 47.54 -31.28 -5.65
CA LYS A 408 48.85 -31.69 -5.09
C LYS A 408 49.06 -33.20 -5.14
N ASP A 409 48.05 -33.96 -4.68
CA ASP A 409 48.18 -35.40 -4.43
C ASP A 409 47.35 -36.28 -5.39
N SER A 410 46.63 -35.67 -6.35
CA SER A 410 45.75 -36.40 -7.28
C SER A 410 45.87 -35.90 -8.70
N THR A 411 45.80 -36.81 -9.67
CA THR A 411 45.62 -36.47 -11.08
C THR A 411 44.13 -36.44 -11.39
N PRO A 412 43.55 -35.27 -11.68
CA PRO A 412 42.11 -35.16 -11.81
C PRO A 412 41.63 -35.79 -13.13
N LEU A 413 40.39 -36.27 -13.16
CA LEU A 413 39.84 -37.11 -14.23
C LEU A 413 39.84 -36.41 -15.60
N LEU A 414 39.57 -35.11 -15.63
CA LEU A 414 39.48 -34.31 -16.86
C LEU A 414 40.76 -33.53 -17.18
N ARG A 415 41.92 -33.95 -16.64
CA ARG A 415 43.20 -33.29 -16.92
C ARG A 415 43.48 -33.29 -18.43
N GLY A 416 43.74 -32.12 -18.99
CA GLY A 416 43.99 -31.94 -20.42
C GLY A 416 42.75 -31.66 -21.27
N LEU A 417 41.55 -31.67 -20.67
CA LEU A 417 40.35 -31.12 -21.29
C LEU A 417 40.33 -29.59 -21.14
N GLN A 418 40.07 -28.89 -22.24
CA GLN A 418 39.82 -27.45 -22.25
C GLN A 418 38.32 -27.20 -22.39
N ALA A 419 37.74 -26.38 -21.52
CA ALA A 419 36.33 -26.02 -21.55
C ALA A 419 36.18 -24.51 -21.70
N LEU A 420 35.60 -24.07 -22.82
CA LEU A 420 35.36 -22.66 -23.09
C LEU A 420 33.88 -22.35 -22.90
N GLY A 421 33.55 -21.37 -22.06
CA GLY A 421 32.18 -20.93 -21.84
C GLY A 421 31.88 -19.58 -22.45
N ASP A 422 30.74 -19.48 -23.12
CA ASP A 422 30.14 -18.20 -23.53
C ASP A 422 28.85 -17.97 -22.72
N GLU A 423 28.90 -17.04 -21.76
CA GLU A 423 27.77 -16.71 -20.90
C GLU A 423 26.61 -16.06 -21.68
N ARG A 424 26.90 -15.36 -22.80
CA ARG A 424 25.89 -14.69 -23.63
C ARG A 424 24.98 -15.69 -24.35
N THR A 425 25.56 -16.79 -24.85
CA THR A 425 24.80 -17.84 -25.56
C THR A 425 24.42 -19.01 -24.66
N ASN A 426 24.84 -18.98 -23.39
CA ASN A 426 24.77 -20.10 -22.43
C ASN A 426 25.27 -21.42 -23.05
N SER A 427 26.43 -21.36 -23.70
CA SER A 427 27.06 -22.52 -24.36
C SER A 427 28.45 -22.84 -23.79
N VAL A 428 28.77 -24.13 -23.76
CA VAL A 428 30.06 -24.68 -23.36
C VAL A 428 30.67 -25.42 -24.54
N THR A 429 31.91 -25.10 -24.86
CA THR A 429 32.69 -25.73 -25.91
C THR A 429 33.82 -26.53 -25.28
N LEU A 430 33.77 -27.84 -25.44
CA LEU A 430 34.75 -28.78 -24.91
C LEU A 430 35.77 -29.11 -26.01
N ILE A 431 37.07 -29.06 -25.68
CA ILE A 431 38.17 -29.35 -26.58
C ILE A 431 39.14 -30.29 -25.85
N GLY A 432 39.39 -31.48 -26.40
CA GLY A 432 40.31 -32.44 -25.78
C GLY A 432 40.19 -33.82 -26.40
N ASN A 433 40.78 -34.82 -25.74
CA ASN A 433 40.67 -36.22 -26.19
C ASN A 433 39.19 -36.64 -26.28
N PRO A 434 38.75 -37.32 -27.37
CA PRO A 434 37.36 -37.74 -27.55
C PRO A 434 36.75 -38.41 -26.31
N LYS A 435 37.52 -39.25 -25.60
CA LYS A 435 37.06 -39.92 -24.37
C LYS A 435 36.76 -38.94 -23.24
N LEU A 436 37.62 -37.94 -23.03
CA LEU A 436 37.41 -36.90 -22.01
C LEU A 436 36.21 -36.00 -22.35
N VAL A 437 36.04 -35.68 -23.64
CA VAL A 437 34.89 -34.90 -24.12
C VAL A 437 33.59 -35.67 -23.91
N GLU A 438 33.58 -36.99 -24.14
CA GLU A 438 32.41 -37.84 -23.89
C GLU A 438 32.07 -37.91 -22.39
N MET A 439 33.06 -38.12 -21.52
CA MET A 439 32.85 -38.09 -20.07
C MET A 439 32.28 -36.75 -19.60
N ALA A 440 32.89 -35.63 -20.01
CA ALA A 440 32.42 -34.30 -19.67
C ALA A 440 31.01 -34.03 -20.21
N THR A 441 30.71 -34.49 -21.43
CA THR A 441 29.36 -34.39 -22.00
C THR A 441 28.34 -35.18 -21.18
N SER A 442 28.66 -36.41 -20.77
CA SER A 442 27.76 -37.24 -19.95
C SER A 442 27.44 -36.60 -18.60
N GLN A 443 28.44 -35.94 -17.99
CA GLN A 443 28.29 -35.21 -16.73
C GLN A 443 27.46 -33.93 -16.90
N LEU A 444 27.70 -33.15 -17.96
CA LEU A 444 26.90 -31.97 -18.27
C LEU A 444 25.43 -32.31 -18.57
N VAL A 445 25.17 -33.46 -19.20
CA VAL A 445 23.79 -33.93 -19.45
C VAL A 445 23.06 -34.25 -18.13
N GLN A 446 23.75 -34.82 -17.14
CA GLN A 446 23.18 -35.07 -15.81
C GLN A 446 22.92 -33.78 -15.03
N LEU A 447 23.79 -32.78 -15.19
CA LEU A 447 23.58 -31.46 -14.60
C LEU A 447 22.42 -30.71 -15.27
N ASP A 448 22.26 -30.82 -16.59
CA ASP A 448 21.22 -30.12 -17.38
C ASP A 448 19.83 -30.80 -17.35
N VAL A 449 19.53 -31.49 -16.25
CA VAL A 449 18.20 -32.07 -16.00
C VAL A 449 17.20 -30.96 -15.71
N ARG A 450 15.99 -31.10 -16.25
CA ARG A 450 14.88 -30.16 -16.01
C ARG A 450 14.52 -30.17 -14.54
N ARG A 451 14.45 -29.00 -13.93
CA ARG A 451 13.94 -28.89 -12.56
C ARG A 451 12.42 -29.00 -12.56
N ARG A 452 11.89 -29.74 -11.59
CA ARG A 452 10.45 -29.96 -11.46
C ARG A 452 9.75 -28.71 -10.98
N GLN A 453 8.45 -28.64 -11.21
CA GLN A 453 7.59 -27.55 -10.76
C GLN A 453 6.46 -28.11 -9.90
N VAL A 454 6.03 -27.33 -8.93
CA VAL A 454 4.91 -27.66 -8.05
C VAL A 454 3.97 -26.47 -7.98
N VAL A 455 2.68 -26.75 -8.08
CA VAL A 455 1.61 -25.82 -7.78
C VAL A 455 1.35 -25.87 -6.28
N VAL A 456 1.46 -24.74 -5.61
CA VAL A 456 1.19 -24.60 -4.18
C VAL A 456 -0.10 -23.82 -4.01
N ASN A 457 -1.14 -24.52 -3.58
CA ASN A 457 -2.41 -23.92 -3.19
C ASN A 457 -2.36 -23.59 -1.70
N VAL A 458 -2.62 -22.33 -1.34
CA VAL A 458 -2.63 -21.89 0.06
C VAL A 458 -4.00 -21.29 0.35
N LYS A 459 -4.71 -21.82 1.35
CA LYS A 459 -5.97 -21.26 1.82
C LYS A 459 -5.78 -20.63 3.17
N ILE A 460 -6.08 -19.34 3.28
CA ILE A 460 -5.97 -18.60 4.52
C ILE A 460 -7.35 -18.12 4.91
N ILE A 461 -7.79 -18.52 6.11
CA ILE A 461 -9.07 -18.16 6.70
C ILE A 461 -8.76 -17.37 7.96
N ASP A 462 -9.09 -16.08 7.97
CA ASP A 462 -9.06 -15.24 9.18
C ASP A 462 -10.50 -14.93 9.59
N VAL A 463 -10.84 -15.26 10.83
CA VAL A 463 -12.17 -15.06 11.41
C VAL A 463 -12.02 -14.18 12.64
N ASN A 464 -12.79 -13.10 12.69
CA ASN A 464 -12.94 -12.25 13.86
C ASN A 464 -14.42 -12.19 14.24
N LEU A 465 -14.73 -12.71 15.43
CA LEU A 465 -16.05 -12.70 16.04
C LEU A 465 -16.00 -11.78 17.24
N SER A 466 -16.89 -10.79 17.28
CA SER A 466 -17.08 -9.93 18.43
C SER A 466 -18.53 -9.97 18.91
N GLY A 467 -18.71 -9.94 20.22
CA GLY A 467 -20.01 -9.85 20.88
C GLY A 467 -19.89 -8.91 22.05
N ALA A 468 -20.64 -7.82 22.04
CA ALA A 468 -20.76 -6.90 23.16
C ALA A 468 -22.20 -6.92 23.67
N GLN A 469 -22.37 -7.18 24.96
CA GLN A 469 -23.65 -7.12 25.65
C GLN A 469 -23.52 -6.09 26.75
N ALA A 470 -24.31 -5.02 26.69
CA ALA A 470 -24.32 -3.96 27.68
C ALA A 470 -25.73 -3.78 28.22
N SER A 471 -25.86 -3.78 29.54
CA SER A 471 -27.10 -3.44 30.25
C SER A 471 -26.80 -2.40 31.31
N ASN A 472 -27.51 -1.29 31.29
CA ASN A 472 -27.36 -0.15 32.17
C ASN A 472 -28.73 0.35 32.63
N SER A 473 -28.84 0.68 33.91
CA SER A 473 -30.00 1.32 34.51
C SER A 473 -29.51 2.57 35.24
N SER A 474 -30.19 3.69 35.03
CA SER A 474 -29.96 4.92 35.78
C SER A 474 -31.29 5.56 36.15
N PHE A 475 -31.40 6.04 37.39
CA PHE A 475 -32.61 6.70 37.87
C PHE A 475 -32.27 7.76 38.92
N SER A 476 -33.15 8.75 39.04
CA SER A 476 -33.05 9.78 40.06
C SER A 476 -34.41 10.19 40.59
N PHE A 477 -34.47 10.55 41.86
CA PHE A 477 -35.68 11.07 42.49
C PHE A 477 -35.34 12.00 43.65
N GLY A 478 -36.24 12.94 43.94
CA GLY A 478 -36.15 13.84 45.08
C GLY A 478 -37.28 13.58 46.09
N LEU A 479 -36.95 13.51 47.37
CA LEU A 479 -37.90 13.46 48.49
C LEU A 479 -37.64 14.65 49.43
N GLY A 480 -38.51 15.66 49.38
CA GLY A 480 -38.33 16.90 50.14
C GLY A 480 -37.05 17.63 49.74
N ASN A 481 -36.13 17.80 50.70
CA ASN A 481 -34.81 18.40 50.52
C ASN A 481 -33.72 17.36 50.19
N SER A 482 -34.08 16.11 49.89
CA SER A 482 -33.12 15.03 49.65
C SER A 482 -33.19 14.54 48.20
N TYR A 483 -32.05 14.25 47.60
CA TYR A 483 -31.92 13.77 46.23
C TYR A 483 -31.13 12.46 46.18
N PHE A 484 -31.69 11.51 45.44
CA PHE A 484 -31.14 10.18 45.21
C PHE A 484 -30.84 10.06 43.72
N THR A 485 -29.61 9.68 43.39
CA THR A 485 -29.21 9.41 42.00
C THR A 485 -28.49 8.08 41.96
N ASN A 486 -28.90 7.19 41.05
CA ASN A 486 -28.18 6.01 40.63
C ASN A 486 -27.83 6.15 39.16
N ASP A 487 -26.54 6.05 38.83
CA ASP A 487 -26.06 6.05 37.46
C ASP A 487 -25.19 4.82 37.23
N GLY A 488 -25.74 3.82 36.54
CA GLY A 488 -25.01 2.62 36.15
C GLY A 488 -24.41 1.84 37.32
N GLY A 489 -25.13 1.75 38.44
CA GLY A 489 -24.70 1.02 39.63
C GLY A 489 -23.87 1.83 40.63
N ALA A 490 -23.47 3.07 40.31
CA ALA A 490 -22.95 4.02 41.30
C ALA A 490 -24.10 4.89 41.81
N ALA A 491 -24.13 5.19 43.12
CA ALA A 491 -25.20 6.00 43.70
C ALA A 491 -24.67 7.10 44.62
N THR A 492 -25.37 8.23 44.62
CA THR A 492 -25.13 9.37 45.52
C THR A 492 -26.40 9.75 46.26
N PHE A 493 -26.26 10.05 47.54
CA PHE A 493 -27.35 10.42 48.44
C PHE A 493 -27.09 11.80 49.03
N ASN A 494 -27.81 12.82 48.55
CA ASN A 494 -27.64 14.20 48.99
C ASN A 494 -28.84 14.60 49.86
N PHE A 495 -28.61 14.94 51.13
CA PHE A 495 -29.65 15.36 52.08
C PHE A 495 -29.49 16.86 52.41
N GLY A 496 -30.59 17.61 52.57
CA GLY A 496 -30.57 18.97 53.12
C GLY A 496 -30.63 20.15 52.13
N GLY A 497 -31.11 19.93 50.90
CA GLY A 497 -31.40 20.99 49.92
C GLY A 497 -30.25 21.24 48.95
N SER A 498 -29.21 20.42 48.99
CA SER A 498 -28.12 20.43 48.01
C SER A 498 -28.63 20.04 46.62
N ARG A 499 -28.00 20.56 45.57
CA ARG A 499 -28.28 20.18 44.18
C ARG A 499 -28.16 18.65 43.96
N PRO A 500 -28.92 18.06 43.01
CA PRO A 500 -28.68 16.68 42.57
C PRO A 500 -27.25 16.56 41.99
N ALA A 501 -26.61 15.41 42.22
CA ALA A 501 -25.28 15.13 41.69
C ALA A 501 -25.31 14.95 40.15
N LYS A 502 -24.29 15.45 39.46
CA LYS A 502 -24.08 15.21 38.02
C LYS A 502 -23.53 13.80 37.80
N GLY A 503 -23.73 13.22 36.60
CA GLY A 503 -23.21 11.88 36.26
C GLY A 503 -21.70 11.72 36.54
N ASP A 504 -20.90 12.75 36.24
CA ASP A 504 -19.45 12.73 36.53
C ASP A 504 -19.12 12.72 38.03
N GLU A 505 -19.97 13.34 38.87
CA GLU A 505 -19.83 13.32 40.33
C GLU A 505 -20.23 11.96 40.92
N VAL A 506 -21.17 11.26 40.28
CA VAL A 506 -21.59 9.89 40.64
C VAL A 506 -20.54 8.86 40.24
N ALA A 507 -19.92 9.00 39.06
CA ALA A 507 -18.98 8.03 38.50
C ALA A 507 -17.56 8.07 39.11
N ASN A 508 -17.09 9.23 39.57
CA ASN A 508 -15.68 9.43 39.96
C ASN A 508 -15.43 9.54 41.47
N ASN A 509 -16.43 9.21 42.29
CA ASN A 509 -16.39 9.26 43.75
C ASN A 509 -16.31 10.70 44.32
N ALA A 510 -17.27 11.05 45.17
CA ALA A 510 -17.44 12.38 45.75
C ALA A 510 -16.40 12.65 46.86
N SER A 511 -15.40 13.47 46.57
CA SER A 511 -14.55 14.14 47.59
C SER A 511 -14.59 15.67 47.45
N GLY A 512 -15.70 16.24 46.98
CA GLY A 512 -16.02 17.65 47.18
C GLY A 512 -16.98 17.75 48.36
N GLY A 513 -16.57 18.44 49.43
CA GLY A 513 -17.43 18.72 50.60
C GLY A 513 -18.74 19.47 50.25
N PRO A 514 -19.54 19.89 51.24
CA PRO A 514 -20.80 20.59 50.99
C PRO A 514 -20.55 21.78 50.04
N PRO A 515 -21.23 21.86 48.88
CA PRO A 515 -20.93 22.87 47.89
C PRO A 515 -21.23 24.25 48.49
N VAL A 516 -20.22 25.12 48.56
CA VAL A 516 -20.48 26.56 48.60
C VAL A 516 -21.15 26.87 47.26
N ILE A 517 -22.39 27.33 47.29
CA ILE A 517 -23.20 27.54 46.09
C ILE A 517 -22.59 28.72 45.32
N VAL A 518 -21.73 28.43 44.35
CA VAL A 518 -21.46 29.40 43.28
C VAL A 518 -22.74 29.48 42.47
N ASN A 519 -23.32 30.67 42.36
CA ASN A 519 -24.57 30.91 41.65
C ASN A 519 -24.48 30.33 40.21
N PRO A 520 -25.20 29.22 39.89
CA PRO A 520 -25.10 28.55 38.60
C PRO A 520 -25.67 29.40 37.45
N TYR A 521 -26.25 30.55 37.77
CA TYR A 521 -26.86 31.51 36.87
C TYR A 521 -26.12 32.85 36.84
N ALA A 522 -24.88 32.95 37.32
CA ALA A 522 -24.11 34.21 37.31
C ALA A 522 -23.99 34.85 35.89
N GLY A 523 -24.18 34.06 34.81
CA GLY A 523 -24.27 34.55 33.43
C GLY A 523 -25.68 34.67 32.86
N ALA A 524 -26.71 34.23 33.57
CA ALA A 524 -28.09 34.24 33.10
C ALA A 524 -28.71 35.64 33.26
N GLN A 525 -29.34 36.12 32.19
CA GLN A 525 -29.92 37.45 32.13
C GLN A 525 -31.38 37.42 32.64
N THR A 526 -31.57 37.15 33.93
CA THR A 526 -32.88 36.82 34.52
C THR A 526 -33.69 38.03 35.00
N PHE A 527 -33.07 39.19 35.21
CA PHE A 527 -33.74 40.41 35.68
C PHE A 527 -33.75 41.52 34.63
N LEU A 528 -34.72 42.44 34.75
CA LEU A 528 -34.81 43.63 33.91
C LEU A 528 -33.68 44.61 34.26
N ASP A 529 -32.97 45.12 33.26
CA ASP A 529 -31.97 46.18 33.43
C ASP A 529 -32.62 47.55 33.28
N LEU A 530 -32.89 48.22 34.40
CA LEU A 530 -33.49 49.57 34.43
C LEU A 530 -32.49 50.68 34.07
N ASN A 531 -31.18 50.40 34.12
CA ASN A 531 -30.14 51.39 33.88
C ASN A 531 -29.68 51.41 32.41
N ASN A 532 -29.87 50.31 31.67
CA ASN A 532 -29.75 50.24 30.21
C ASN A 532 -31.03 49.66 29.59
N PRO A 533 -32.10 50.46 29.46
CA PRO A 533 -33.30 50.05 28.75
C PRO A 533 -32.93 49.76 27.29
N GLY A 534 -33.26 48.57 26.81
CA GLY A 534 -32.81 48.08 25.52
C GLY A 534 -33.80 48.36 24.38
N THR A 535 -33.60 47.63 23.28
CA THR A 535 -34.36 47.58 22.02
C THR A 535 -35.36 48.73 21.79
N SER A 536 -34.95 49.68 20.98
CA SER A 536 -35.78 50.79 20.51
C SER A 536 -36.60 50.33 19.30
N ILE A 537 -37.93 50.32 19.41
CA ILE A 537 -38.82 49.92 18.30
C ILE A 537 -39.37 51.18 17.61
N PRO A 538 -39.10 51.43 16.32
CA PRO A 538 -39.62 52.60 15.60
C PRO A 538 -41.16 52.68 15.63
N ASN A 539 -41.73 53.90 15.64
CA ASN A 539 -43.18 54.18 15.64
C ASN A 539 -43.97 53.64 16.84
N THR A 540 -43.33 53.42 18.00
CA THR A 540 -44.01 52.95 19.23
C THR A 540 -43.99 53.97 20.37
N GLY A 541 -43.41 55.16 20.15
CA GLY A 541 -43.36 56.23 21.15
C GLY A 541 -44.72 56.84 21.48
N ILE A 542 -44.81 57.50 22.63
CA ILE A 542 -46.03 58.21 23.05
C ILE A 542 -46.11 59.56 22.31
N GLY A 543 -47.17 59.78 21.53
CA GLY A 543 -47.43 61.06 20.85
C GLY A 543 -47.94 62.12 21.82
N SER A 544 -47.71 63.40 21.51
CA SER A 544 -48.31 64.51 22.28
C SER A 544 -49.60 65.01 21.62
N ARG A 545 -50.57 65.37 22.46
CA ARG A 545 -51.85 65.96 22.06
C ARG A 545 -51.94 67.36 22.68
N THR A 546 -51.70 68.39 21.88
CA THR A 546 -51.79 69.78 22.35
C THR A 546 -53.07 70.39 21.80
N ILE A 547 -53.88 70.97 22.69
CA ILE A 547 -55.06 71.75 22.32
C ILE A 547 -54.72 73.21 22.53
N GLN A 548 -54.68 73.98 21.45
CA GLN A 548 -54.49 75.42 21.49
C GLN A 548 -55.64 76.06 20.69
N ASP A 549 -56.39 76.94 21.35
CA ASP A 549 -57.49 77.72 20.78
C ASP A 549 -58.57 76.87 20.05
N GLY A 550 -58.92 75.72 20.64
CA GLY A 550 -59.99 74.83 20.15
C GLY A 550 -59.60 73.91 18.98
N ILE A 551 -58.37 74.03 18.45
CA ILE A 551 -57.85 73.14 17.41
C ILE A 551 -56.99 72.06 18.04
N LEU A 552 -57.26 70.82 17.65
CA LEU A 552 -56.54 69.64 18.11
C LEU A 552 -55.35 69.37 17.19
N THR A 553 -54.12 69.54 17.68
CA THR A 553 -52.93 69.11 16.94
C THR A 553 -52.43 67.80 17.55
N GLU A 554 -52.69 66.68 16.86
CA GLU A 554 -52.13 65.37 17.19
C GLU A 554 -50.79 65.19 16.47
N ASN A 555 -49.70 65.07 17.23
CA ASN A 555 -48.44 64.62 16.66
C ASN A 555 -48.44 63.08 16.66
N ILE A 556 -48.63 62.49 15.46
CA ILE A 556 -48.63 61.04 15.27
C ILE A 556 -47.26 60.48 15.68
N PRO A 557 -47.19 59.38 16.45
CA PRO A 557 -45.95 58.93 17.08
C PRO A 557 -44.89 58.51 16.05
N GLY A 558 -43.97 59.42 15.73
CA GLY A 558 -42.75 59.15 14.97
C GLY A 558 -41.56 58.73 15.83
N GLY A 559 -41.72 58.67 17.15
CA GLY A 559 -40.66 58.28 18.10
C GLY A 559 -40.61 56.77 18.32
N SER A 560 -39.45 56.26 18.74
CA SER A 560 -39.30 54.88 19.19
C SER A 560 -39.50 54.78 20.70
N ALA A 561 -40.25 53.76 21.19
CA ALA A 561 -40.24 53.41 22.61
C ALA A 561 -39.09 52.45 22.91
N THR A 562 -38.45 52.66 24.06
CA THR A 562 -37.34 51.84 24.56
C THR A 562 -37.90 50.78 25.50
N PHE A 563 -37.71 49.49 25.20
CA PHE A 563 -38.21 48.39 26.01
C PHE A 563 -37.10 47.85 26.93
N LEU A 564 -37.42 47.56 28.19
CA LEU A 564 -36.44 47.01 29.13
C LEU A 564 -35.96 45.64 28.63
N ASN A 565 -34.63 45.49 28.48
CA ASN A 565 -34.04 44.18 28.19
C ASN A 565 -33.83 43.43 29.50
N SER A 566 -34.03 42.11 29.48
CA SER A 566 -33.53 41.24 30.54
C SER A 566 -32.01 41.15 30.36
N LYS A 567 -31.25 42.06 30.99
CA LYS A 567 -29.78 42.10 30.91
C LYS A 567 -29.09 42.28 32.28
N ALA A 568 -29.85 42.22 33.36
CA ALA A 568 -29.29 42.27 34.71
C ALA A 568 -28.98 40.83 35.15
N GLY A 569 -27.70 40.48 35.14
CA GLY A 569 -27.20 39.24 35.73
C GLY A 569 -27.34 39.27 37.25
N VAL A 570 -27.70 38.14 37.85
CA VAL A 570 -27.62 37.94 39.30
C VAL A 570 -26.15 38.02 39.73
N SER A 571 -25.85 38.73 40.83
CA SER A 571 -24.50 38.68 41.41
C SER A 571 -24.14 37.23 41.79
N GLY A 572 -22.88 36.99 42.17
CA GLY A 572 -22.45 35.69 42.67
C GLY A 572 -23.28 35.16 43.86
N ASN A 573 -24.13 36.00 44.46
CA ASN A 573 -25.08 35.65 45.52
C ASN A 573 -26.47 35.21 44.96
N PRO A 574 -26.89 33.94 45.15
CA PRO A 574 -28.16 33.42 44.67
C PRO A 574 -29.40 33.89 45.44
N PHE A 575 -29.24 34.71 46.49
CA PHE A 575 -30.34 35.28 47.28
C PHE A 575 -30.60 36.76 47.00
N GLU A 576 -29.88 37.34 46.06
CA GLU A 576 -30.06 38.75 45.68
C GLU A 576 -31.29 38.90 44.77
N THR A 577 -32.27 39.70 45.21
CA THR A 577 -33.48 40.00 44.44
C THR A 577 -33.20 41.02 43.36
N GLY A 578 -33.80 40.85 42.17
CA GLY A 578 -33.75 41.83 41.09
C GLY A 578 -35.15 42.18 40.59
N PHE A 579 -35.23 43.18 39.72
CA PHE A 579 -36.50 43.65 39.17
C PHE A 579 -37.07 42.60 38.19
N THR A 580 -38.24 42.07 38.51
CA THR A 580 -38.96 41.06 37.70
C THR A 580 -40.07 41.66 36.85
N GLY A 581 -40.47 42.90 37.13
CA GLY A 581 -41.50 43.62 36.41
C GLY A 581 -41.47 45.11 36.72
N ALA A 582 -41.91 45.92 35.75
CA ALA A 582 -42.09 47.35 35.92
C ALA A 582 -43.38 47.77 35.22
N THR A 583 -44.19 48.60 35.89
CA THR A 583 -45.40 49.21 35.33
C THR A 583 -45.11 50.67 35.04
N ALA A 584 -45.36 51.11 33.80
CA ALA A 584 -45.15 52.49 33.40
C ALA A 584 -46.12 53.44 34.12
N GLY A 585 -45.62 54.61 34.52
CA GLY A 585 -46.45 55.69 35.05
C GLY A 585 -47.23 56.39 33.94
N THR A 586 -48.29 57.11 34.30
CA THR A 586 -49.03 57.96 33.36
C THR A 586 -48.39 59.35 33.28
N PRO A 587 -48.36 59.99 32.10
CA PRO A 587 -47.74 61.31 31.95
C PRO A 587 -48.57 62.42 32.60
N ASP A 588 -47.90 63.49 33.04
CA ASP A 588 -48.55 64.72 33.47
C ASP A 588 -49.26 65.39 32.29
N VAL A 589 -50.49 65.86 32.49
CA VAL A 589 -51.25 66.55 31.45
C VAL A 589 -51.39 68.02 31.81
N THR A 590 -50.77 68.89 31.01
CA THR A 590 -50.90 70.33 31.14
C THR A 590 -51.77 70.87 30.02
N ILE A 591 -52.94 71.42 30.36
CA ILE A 591 -53.86 72.05 29.41
C ILE A 591 -53.73 73.56 29.57
N ILE A 592 -53.29 74.25 28.51
CA ILE A 592 -53.22 75.71 28.47
C ILE A 592 -54.39 76.20 27.64
N THR A 593 -55.32 76.90 28.28
CA THR A 593 -56.45 77.54 27.59
C THR A 593 -56.21 79.04 27.59
N ASN A 594 -56.04 79.63 26.42
CA ASN A 594 -56.01 81.08 26.27
C ASN A 594 -57.41 81.54 25.90
N THR A 595 -57.92 82.54 26.60
CA THR A 595 -59.16 83.22 26.22
C THR A 595 -58.82 84.66 25.89
N ASP A 596 -59.14 85.09 24.68
CA ASP A 596 -58.88 86.45 24.21
C ASP A 596 -59.70 87.48 24.99
N ALA A 597 -59.19 88.71 25.04
CA ALA A 597 -59.88 89.81 25.69
C ALA A 597 -61.12 90.21 24.87
N VAL A 598 -62.31 90.11 25.45
CA VAL A 598 -63.53 90.60 24.79
C VAL A 598 -63.57 92.12 24.95
N ARG A 599 -63.73 92.82 23.82
CA ARG A 599 -63.84 94.28 23.74
C ARG A 599 -65.24 94.66 23.31
N ASP A 600 -65.78 95.73 23.89
CA ASP A 600 -67.03 96.29 23.42
C ASP A 600 -66.85 97.01 22.07
N SER A 601 -67.96 97.44 21.46
CA SER A 601 -67.98 98.15 20.17
C SER A 601 -67.23 99.48 20.19
N ASN A 602 -66.82 99.96 21.37
CA ASN A 602 -66.07 101.20 21.57
C ASN A 602 -64.58 100.95 21.84
N GLY A 603 -64.14 99.68 21.81
CA GLY A 603 -62.75 99.26 21.95
C GLY A 603 -62.27 99.05 23.38
N ASN A 604 -63.15 99.19 24.37
CA ASN A 604 -62.81 99.01 25.78
C ASN A 604 -62.88 97.53 26.18
N VAL A 605 -61.88 97.07 26.94
CA VAL A 605 -61.77 95.67 27.37
C VAL A 605 -62.77 95.42 28.50
N THR A 606 -63.81 94.62 28.25
CA THR A 606 -64.86 94.27 29.22
C THR A 606 -64.55 92.97 29.96
N THR A 607 -63.77 92.07 29.36
CA THR A 607 -63.11 90.96 30.08
C THR A 607 -61.65 90.84 29.64
N PRO A 608 -60.69 90.83 30.58
CA PRO A 608 -59.28 90.74 30.24
C PRO A 608 -58.95 89.34 29.70
N ALA A 609 -57.96 89.27 28.81
CA ALA A 609 -57.46 87.99 28.32
C ALA A 609 -56.98 87.15 29.51
N LYS A 610 -57.43 85.90 29.59
CA LYS A 610 -57.11 85.00 30.70
C LYS A 610 -56.43 83.76 30.14
N LYS A 611 -55.23 83.49 30.64
CA LYS A 611 -54.52 82.23 30.39
C LYS A 611 -54.74 81.32 31.59
N VAL A 612 -55.50 80.25 31.41
CA VAL A 612 -55.74 79.24 32.45
C VAL A 612 -54.90 78.00 32.11
N THR A 613 -53.93 77.72 32.96
CA THR A 613 -53.14 76.49 32.88
C THR A 613 -53.66 75.51 33.92
N THR A 614 -54.26 74.41 33.48
CA THR A 614 -54.69 73.32 34.37
C THR A 614 -53.65 72.23 34.32
N PHE A 615 -53.06 71.91 35.46
CA PHE A 615 -52.09 70.84 35.62
C PHE A 615 -52.77 69.64 36.28
N THR A 616 -52.77 68.49 35.60
CA THR A 616 -53.18 67.22 36.20
C THR A 616 -51.93 66.36 36.37
N PRO A 617 -51.46 66.12 37.61
CA PRO A 617 -50.32 65.25 37.84
C PRO A 617 -50.63 63.81 37.43
N GLY A 618 -49.70 63.18 36.73
CA GLY A 618 -49.69 61.77 36.40
C GLY A 618 -49.31 60.91 37.61
N THR A 619 -49.50 59.59 37.48
CA THR A 619 -49.17 58.63 38.54
C THR A 619 -47.77 58.06 38.32
N PRO A 620 -46.90 58.01 39.34
CA PRO A 620 -45.58 57.40 39.23
C PRO A 620 -45.65 55.91 38.86
N GLY A 621 -44.72 55.45 38.02
CA GLY A 621 -44.57 54.02 37.72
C GLY A 621 -44.04 53.25 38.93
N THR A 622 -44.34 51.95 39.01
CA THR A 622 -43.90 51.07 40.10
C THR A 622 -43.08 49.90 39.55
N ALA A 623 -42.08 49.46 40.31
CA ALA A 623 -41.26 48.29 39.96
C ALA A 623 -41.39 47.21 41.04
N THR A 624 -41.53 45.96 40.62
CA THR A 624 -41.63 44.80 41.51
C THR A 624 -40.31 44.03 41.51
N SER A 625 -39.79 43.74 42.69
CA SER A 625 -38.57 42.94 42.87
C SER A 625 -38.90 41.62 43.56
N ALA A 626 -38.37 40.52 43.04
CA ALA A 626 -38.58 39.17 43.60
C ALA A 626 -37.37 38.26 43.33
N LEU A 627 -37.29 37.15 44.05
CA LEU A 627 -36.31 36.09 43.74
C LEU A 627 -36.75 35.33 42.46
N PRO A 628 -35.81 34.91 41.60
CA PRO A 628 -36.15 34.22 40.37
C PRO A 628 -36.72 32.82 40.66
N SER A 629 -37.88 32.51 40.07
CA SER A 629 -38.53 31.20 40.19
C SER A 629 -37.89 30.17 39.25
N LEU A 630 -36.65 29.73 39.52
CA LEU A 630 -35.91 28.84 38.60
C LEU A 630 -35.43 27.51 39.19
N TYR A 631 -35.80 27.18 40.43
CA TYR A 631 -35.51 25.86 41.00
C TYR A 631 -36.71 24.91 40.89
N GLN A 632 -36.95 24.37 39.69
CA GLN A 632 -37.67 23.10 39.55
C GLN A 632 -36.66 21.99 39.25
N PHE A 633 -35.98 21.52 40.29
CA PHE A 633 -35.35 20.20 40.23
C PHE A 633 -36.43 19.14 40.06
N PRO A 634 -36.15 18.01 39.38
CA PRO A 634 -37.13 16.95 39.25
C PRO A 634 -37.49 16.42 40.64
N LYS A 635 -38.64 16.86 41.16
CA LYS A 635 -39.34 16.22 42.29
C LYS A 635 -39.98 14.89 41.85
N LYS A 636 -39.90 14.56 40.55
CA LYS A 636 -40.48 13.38 39.92
C LYS A 636 -39.40 12.33 39.75
N PHE A 637 -39.78 11.07 39.92
CA PHE A 637 -38.93 9.93 39.59
C PHE A 637 -38.63 9.92 38.09
N LEU A 638 -37.34 9.92 37.74
CA LEU A 638 -36.85 9.79 36.37
C LEU A 638 -36.02 8.51 36.29
N ALA A 639 -36.31 7.66 35.29
CA ALA A 639 -35.58 6.43 35.07
C ALA A 639 -35.24 6.28 33.58
N SER A 640 -34.05 5.76 33.33
CA SER A 640 -33.51 5.41 32.01
C SER A 640 -32.97 4.00 32.08
N LEU A 641 -33.46 3.15 31.19
CA LEU A 641 -33.02 1.77 31.04
C LEU A 641 -32.45 1.60 29.64
N THR A 642 -31.17 1.25 29.56
CA THR A 642 -30.46 1.01 28.31
C THR A 642 -29.98 -0.43 28.28
N ALA A 643 -30.42 -1.19 27.28
CA ALA A 643 -29.94 -2.54 27.03
C ALA A 643 -29.58 -2.68 25.55
N GLN A 644 -28.38 -3.20 25.28
CA GLN A 644 -27.84 -3.34 23.94
C GLN A 644 -27.07 -4.65 23.80
N VAL A 645 -27.33 -5.36 22.71
CA VAL A 645 -26.49 -6.48 22.25
C VAL A 645 -25.99 -6.14 20.86
N THR A 646 -24.69 -6.12 20.69
CA THR A 646 -24.00 -5.90 19.42
C THR A 646 -23.20 -7.15 19.09
N SER A 647 -23.34 -7.68 17.88
CA SER A 647 -22.50 -8.78 17.39
C SER A 647 -21.85 -8.37 16.07
N GLY A 648 -20.54 -8.58 15.97
CA GLY A 648 -19.74 -8.40 14.77
C GLY A 648 -19.16 -9.73 14.32
N ASN A 649 -19.14 -9.95 13.01
CA ASN A 649 -18.46 -11.07 12.37
C ASN A 649 -17.72 -10.54 11.14
N ALA A 650 -16.42 -10.82 11.07
CA ALA A 650 -15.61 -10.61 9.89
C ALA A 650 -14.92 -11.93 9.53
N LYS A 651 -15.01 -12.30 8.25
CA LYS A 651 -14.31 -13.46 7.67
C LYS A 651 -13.54 -13.01 6.44
N ILE A 652 -12.25 -13.27 6.41
CA ILE A 652 -11.38 -13.07 5.26
C ILE A 652 -10.94 -14.44 4.80
N LEU A 653 -11.21 -14.76 3.53
CA LEU A 653 -10.77 -15.99 2.88
C LEU A 653 -9.94 -15.63 1.66
N THR A 654 -8.70 -16.10 1.61
CA THR A 654 -7.83 -15.94 0.46
C THR A 654 -7.31 -17.30 0.02
N ASP A 655 -7.32 -17.55 -1.30
CA ASP A 655 -6.93 -18.83 -1.91
C ASP A 655 -5.91 -18.62 -3.05
N PRO A 656 -4.72 -18.05 -2.79
CA PRO A 656 -3.69 -17.91 -3.81
C PRO A 656 -3.16 -19.27 -4.24
N THR A 657 -2.96 -19.41 -5.55
CA THR A 657 -2.30 -20.57 -6.15
C THR A 657 -1.03 -20.08 -6.83
N LEU A 658 0.12 -20.65 -6.45
CA LEU A 658 1.42 -20.27 -6.98
C LEU A 658 2.06 -21.47 -7.69
N ILE A 659 2.68 -21.25 -8.83
CA ILE A 659 3.51 -22.26 -9.49
C ILE A 659 4.96 -21.91 -9.17
N VAL A 660 5.69 -22.83 -8.56
CA VAL A 660 7.07 -22.61 -8.11
C VAL A 660 7.95 -23.74 -8.60
N GLN A 661 9.11 -23.38 -9.16
CA GLN A 661 10.12 -24.34 -9.58
C GLN A 661 10.97 -24.80 -8.39
N GLU A 662 11.48 -26.02 -8.46
CA GLU A 662 12.40 -26.56 -7.47
C GLU A 662 13.65 -25.67 -7.28
N GLY A 663 13.97 -25.39 -6.03
CA GLY A 663 15.06 -24.49 -5.62
C GLY A 663 14.76 -23.01 -5.81
N GLN A 664 13.51 -22.61 -6.07
CA GLN A 664 13.10 -21.22 -6.25
C GLN A 664 12.08 -20.77 -5.19
N GLU A 665 11.93 -19.44 -5.08
CA GLU A 665 10.97 -18.78 -4.21
C GLU A 665 10.02 -17.92 -5.05
N ALA A 666 8.72 -17.99 -4.72
CA ALA A 666 7.70 -17.14 -5.28
C ALA A 666 7.04 -16.32 -4.17
N VAL A 667 6.85 -15.03 -4.43
CA VAL A 667 6.21 -14.10 -3.50
C VAL A 667 4.98 -13.49 -4.17
N VAL A 668 3.85 -13.56 -3.49
CA VAL A 668 2.61 -12.92 -3.91
C VAL A 668 2.18 -11.90 -2.87
N ARG A 669 1.84 -10.69 -3.33
CA ARG A 669 1.41 -9.56 -2.49
C ARG A 669 0.08 -9.02 -3.00
N LEU A 670 -0.96 -9.10 -2.18
CA LEU A 670 -2.30 -8.59 -2.45
C LEU A 670 -2.66 -7.65 -1.31
N PHE A 671 -2.35 -6.36 -1.45
CA PHE A 671 -2.61 -5.38 -0.41
C PHE A 671 -3.24 -4.10 -0.95
N THR A 672 -3.88 -3.38 -0.04
CA THR A 672 -4.32 -2.00 -0.22
C THR A 672 -3.51 -1.11 0.71
N GLU A 673 -3.12 0.05 0.23
CA GLU A 673 -2.41 1.03 1.04
C GLU A 673 -3.39 1.74 1.98
N VAL A 674 -3.07 1.76 3.28
CA VAL A 674 -3.85 2.45 4.31
C VAL A 674 -3.02 3.51 4.98
N TYR A 675 -3.70 4.59 5.36
CA TYR A 675 -3.11 5.71 6.07
C TYR A 675 -2.92 5.35 7.55
N ALA A 676 -1.66 5.14 7.96
CA ALA A 676 -1.31 4.65 9.28
C ALA A 676 -0.81 5.74 10.25
N GLY A 677 -0.58 6.98 9.78
CA GLY A 677 -0.19 8.10 10.63
C GLY A 677 0.48 9.25 9.90
N LEU A 678 0.96 10.24 10.66
CA LEU A 678 1.83 11.31 10.18
C LEU A 678 3.16 11.26 10.94
N LYS A 679 4.25 11.41 10.20
CA LYS A 679 5.56 11.74 10.77
C LYS A 679 5.71 13.26 10.71
N THR A 680 5.62 13.93 11.85
CA THR A 680 5.88 15.37 11.92
C THR A 680 7.31 15.63 12.34
N THR A 681 8.07 16.31 11.49
CA THR A 681 9.39 16.84 11.81
C THR A 681 9.24 18.33 12.04
N SER A 682 9.42 18.77 13.29
CA SER A 682 9.46 20.19 13.65
C SER A 682 10.92 20.63 13.77
N GLN A 683 11.32 21.59 12.96
CA GLN A 683 12.61 22.27 13.07
C GLN A 683 12.34 23.68 13.61
N SER A 684 12.97 24.04 14.72
CA SER A 684 12.87 25.38 15.28
C SER A 684 14.24 26.06 15.22
N THR A 685 14.31 27.15 14.47
CA THR A 685 15.44 28.10 14.50
C THR A 685 15.01 29.29 15.36
N ALA A 686 15.96 30.09 15.88
CA ALA A 686 15.73 31.15 16.88
C ALA A 686 14.62 32.20 16.54
N THR A 687 14.17 32.26 15.28
CA THR A 687 13.17 33.22 14.79
C THR A 687 12.04 32.60 13.96
N THR A 688 12.10 31.31 13.62
CA THR A 688 11.05 30.63 12.81
C THR A 688 10.96 29.15 13.15
N SER A 689 9.72 28.63 13.23
CA SER A 689 9.43 27.21 13.39
C SER A 689 8.78 26.68 12.12
N PHE A 690 9.38 25.63 11.54
CA PHE A 690 8.82 24.89 10.40
C PHE A 690 8.39 23.51 10.88
N SER A 691 7.16 23.11 10.55
CA SER A 691 6.70 21.73 10.76
C SER A 691 6.38 21.11 9.41
N SER A 692 7.13 20.08 9.03
CA SER A 692 6.79 19.22 7.89
C SER A 692 6.06 17.98 8.41
N SER A 693 4.95 17.61 7.79
CA SER A 693 4.22 16.37 8.12
C SER A 693 4.17 15.47 6.90
N GLU A 694 4.75 14.28 7.02
CA GLU A 694 4.79 13.27 5.97
C GLU A 694 3.79 12.15 6.28
N PRO A 695 2.96 11.72 5.32
CA PRO A 695 2.01 10.63 5.53
C PRO A 695 2.75 9.29 5.67
N ILE A 696 2.45 8.53 6.73
CA ILE A 696 2.91 7.16 6.89
C ILE A 696 1.85 6.24 6.27
N ILE A 697 2.21 5.63 5.14
CA ILE A 697 1.38 4.66 4.43
C ILE A 697 1.85 3.25 4.81
N LYS A 698 0.92 2.34 5.09
CA LYS A 698 1.21 0.93 5.35
C LYS A 698 0.34 0.03 4.49
N GLU A 699 0.85 -1.16 4.18
CA GLU A 699 0.17 -2.18 3.37
C GLU A 699 -0.78 -3.02 4.24
N ALA A 700 -2.07 -3.00 3.91
CA ALA A 700 -3.10 -3.87 4.48
C ALA A 700 -3.51 -4.95 3.47
N GLY A 701 -3.18 -6.21 3.73
CA GLY A 701 -3.61 -7.35 2.91
C GLY A 701 -2.77 -8.59 3.12
N LEU A 702 -2.66 -9.42 2.08
CA LEU A 702 -1.88 -10.66 2.10
C LEU A 702 -0.49 -10.46 1.49
N SER A 703 0.53 -10.94 2.18
CA SER A 703 1.86 -11.23 1.61
C SER A 703 2.18 -12.69 1.88
N LEU A 704 2.41 -13.48 0.84
CA LEU A 704 2.70 -14.89 0.93
C LEU A 704 3.97 -15.20 0.15
N ALA A 705 5.00 -15.66 0.87
CA ALA A 705 6.22 -16.21 0.29
C ALA A 705 6.18 -17.75 0.37
N VAL A 706 6.46 -18.41 -0.74
CA VAL A 706 6.55 -19.86 -0.86
C VAL A 706 7.91 -20.20 -1.46
N LYS A 707 8.71 -20.96 -0.74
CA LYS A 707 10.00 -21.45 -1.21
C LYS A 707 9.97 -22.97 -1.33
N VAL A 708 10.30 -23.48 -2.51
CA VAL A 708 10.40 -24.92 -2.76
C VAL A 708 11.86 -25.30 -2.74
N GLU A 709 12.27 -26.12 -1.77
CA GLU A 709 13.65 -26.57 -1.65
C GLU A 709 13.93 -27.74 -2.59
N ARG A 710 13.08 -28.77 -2.54
CA ARG A 710 13.29 -30.02 -3.29
C ARG A 710 11.98 -30.72 -3.63
N ILE A 711 11.92 -31.34 -4.80
CA ILE A 711 10.82 -32.19 -5.25
C ILE A 711 11.37 -33.60 -5.48
N ASP A 712 11.05 -34.51 -4.56
CA ASP A 712 11.54 -35.87 -4.58
C ASP A 712 10.82 -36.70 -5.65
N ASP A 713 11.48 -37.76 -6.12
CA ASP A 713 10.86 -38.70 -7.05
C ASP A 713 9.64 -39.40 -6.45
N ASN A 714 9.68 -39.75 -5.17
CA ASN A 714 8.58 -40.43 -4.46
C ASN A 714 7.34 -39.55 -4.21
N GLY A 715 7.24 -38.40 -4.87
CA GLY A 715 6.10 -37.49 -4.79
C GLY A 715 6.06 -36.68 -3.51
N PHE A 716 7.19 -36.52 -2.81
CA PHE A 716 7.28 -35.61 -1.66
C PHE A 716 7.86 -34.27 -2.09
N VAL A 717 7.27 -33.20 -1.58
CA VAL A 717 7.70 -31.81 -1.81
C VAL A 717 8.19 -31.25 -0.48
N SER A 718 9.42 -30.77 -0.48
CA SER A 718 10.03 -30.06 0.64
C SER A 718 9.95 -28.56 0.39
N LEU A 719 9.13 -27.86 1.17
CA LEU A 719 8.82 -26.44 0.95
C LEU A 719 8.66 -25.69 2.28
N SER A 720 8.83 -24.37 2.25
CA SER A 720 8.56 -23.47 3.38
C SER A 720 7.62 -22.34 2.95
N VAL A 721 6.77 -21.91 3.87
CA VAL A 721 5.74 -20.90 3.63
C VAL A 721 5.75 -19.88 4.75
N ALA A 722 5.68 -18.59 4.37
CA ALA A 722 5.60 -17.48 5.31
C ALA A 722 4.45 -16.54 4.92
N PRO A 723 3.19 -16.86 5.29
CA PRO A 723 2.07 -15.96 5.06
C PRO A 723 2.00 -14.87 6.12
N THR A 724 1.71 -13.66 5.67
CA THR A 724 1.39 -12.49 6.48
C THR A 724 0.04 -11.95 6.03
N VAL A 725 -0.93 -11.89 6.93
CA VAL A 725 -2.24 -11.29 6.68
C VAL A 725 -2.38 -10.06 7.56
N SER A 726 -2.59 -8.91 6.94
CA SER A 726 -2.91 -7.66 7.61
C SER A 726 -4.27 -7.12 7.19
N GLY A 727 -4.96 -6.49 8.12
CA GLY A 727 -6.29 -5.91 7.92
C GLY A 727 -6.51 -4.70 8.82
N VAL A 728 -7.50 -3.88 8.47
CA VAL A 728 -7.87 -2.71 9.25
C VAL A 728 -8.55 -3.14 10.54
N GLY A 729 -7.87 -2.95 11.68
CA GLY A 729 -8.37 -3.31 13.01
C GLY A 729 -9.21 -2.23 13.67
N GLY A 730 -9.16 -1.00 13.18
CA GLY A 730 -9.93 0.14 13.68
C GLY A 730 -9.28 1.47 13.35
N THR A 731 -9.80 2.54 13.93
CA THR A 731 -9.23 3.89 13.81
C THR A 731 -8.95 4.46 15.19
N ALA A 732 -7.82 5.13 15.36
CA ALA A 732 -7.52 5.92 16.55
C ALA A 732 -7.37 7.40 16.18
N SER A 733 -7.60 8.30 17.14
CA SER A 733 -7.21 9.69 16.97
C SER A 733 -5.70 9.78 17.19
N GLY A 734 -4.95 10.23 16.18
CA GLY A 734 -3.61 10.74 16.44
C GLY A 734 -3.74 11.95 17.37
N GLY A 735 -3.01 11.96 18.48
CA GLY A 735 -3.07 13.08 19.44
C GLY A 735 -2.74 14.44 18.81
N ASP A 736 -3.06 15.53 19.53
CA ASP A 736 -2.82 16.98 19.30
C ASP A 736 -3.05 17.59 17.90
N ARG A 737 -3.24 16.81 16.84
CA ARG A 737 -3.55 17.25 15.48
C ARG A 737 -4.60 16.32 14.89
N ASN A 738 -5.77 16.86 14.53
CA ASN A 738 -6.93 16.20 13.93
C ASN A 738 -6.60 15.24 12.76
N GLY A 739 -6.08 14.04 13.05
CA GLY A 739 -5.80 12.99 12.08
C GLY A 739 -6.35 11.68 12.59
N THR A 740 -7.25 11.06 11.83
CA THR A 740 -7.69 9.69 12.10
C THR A 740 -6.62 8.74 11.57
N ILE A 741 -5.97 7.98 12.45
CA ILE A 741 -4.98 6.97 12.07
C ILE A 741 -5.66 5.61 11.97
N THR A 742 -5.33 4.84 10.93
CA THR A 742 -5.84 3.48 10.77
C THR A 742 -4.94 2.51 11.51
N LEU A 743 -5.50 1.77 12.46
CA LEU A 743 -4.79 0.71 13.16
C LEU A 743 -4.74 -0.53 12.28
N LEU A 744 -3.53 -1.00 11.99
CA LEU A 744 -3.31 -2.19 11.20
C LEU A 744 -3.08 -3.39 12.12
N SER A 745 -3.94 -4.39 12.01
CA SER A 745 -3.73 -5.69 12.66
C SER A 745 -3.03 -6.60 11.67
N ALA A 746 -1.86 -7.13 12.03
CA ALA A 746 -1.09 -8.05 11.19
C ALA A 746 -0.88 -9.37 11.92
N ARG A 747 -0.95 -10.47 11.18
CA ARG A 747 -0.76 -11.82 11.65
C ARG A 747 0.23 -12.50 10.73
N THR A 748 1.32 -13.00 11.29
CA THR A 748 2.42 -13.60 10.56
C THR A 748 2.58 -15.05 11.01
N LEU A 749 2.93 -15.92 10.06
CA LEU A 749 3.29 -17.31 10.32
C LEU A 749 4.58 -17.61 9.55
N THR A 750 5.46 -18.42 10.14
CA THR A 750 6.64 -18.96 9.47
C THR A 750 6.63 -20.46 9.68
N SER A 751 6.45 -21.25 8.63
CA SER A 751 6.30 -22.70 8.77
C SER A 751 7.62 -23.44 9.05
N GLY A 752 8.77 -22.82 8.75
CA GLY A 752 10.02 -23.55 8.58
C GLY A 752 9.96 -24.53 7.41
N GLN A 753 10.82 -25.54 7.40
CA GLN A 753 10.87 -26.57 6.35
C GLN A 753 9.78 -27.63 6.60
N LEU A 754 8.89 -27.80 5.64
CA LEU A 754 7.82 -28.79 5.65
C LEU A 754 8.05 -29.80 4.54
N ARG A 755 7.67 -31.06 4.79
CA ARG A 755 7.69 -32.12 3.78
C ARG A 755 6.29 -32.69 3.64
N LEU A 756 5.70 -32.58 2.45
CA LEU A 756 4.33 -33.00 2.16
C LEU A 756 4.31 -33.93 0.95
N ARG A 757 3.36 -34.86 0.89
CA ARG A 757 3.11 -35.64 -0.33
C ARG A 757 2.33 -34.80 -1.35
N ASP A 758 2.51 -35.10 -2.62
CA ASP A 758 1.70 -34.60 -3.72
C ASP A 758 0.19 -34.75 -3.43
N GLY A 759 -0.56 -33.65 -3.57
CA GLY A 759 -1.99 -33.55 -3.28
C GLY A 759 -2.37 -33.57 -1.79
N GLN A 760 -1.41 -33.71 -0.87
CA GLN A 760 -1.70 -33.76 0.57
C GLN A 760 -1.92 -32.36 1.14
N THR A 761 -3.08 -32.13 1.75
CA THR A 761 -3.35 -30.89 2.48
C THR A 761 -2.81 -30.97 3.91
N LEU A 762 -2.03 -29.96 4.32
CA LEU A 762 -1.61 -29.75 5.70
C LEU A 762 -2.24 -28.46 6.25
N ILE A 763 -2.74 -28.53 7.48
CA ILE A 763 -3.15 -27.35 8.26
C ILE A 763 -1.91 -26.89 9.04
N LEU A 764 -1.34 -25.75 8.66
CA LEU A 764 -0.09 -25.24 9.23
C LEU A 764 -0.27 -24.60 10.60
N SER A 765 -1.40 -23.93 10.80
CA SER A 765 -1.66 -23.22 12.05
C SER A 765 -3.15 -22.96 12.22
N GLY A 766 -3.61 -23.02 13.47
CA GLY A 766 -4.94 -22.70 13.95
C GLY A 766 -4.82 -21.86 15.22
N ILE A 767 -4.35 -20.62 15.09
CA ILE A 767 -4.18 -19.74 16.24
C ILE A 767 -5.56 -19.22 16.62
N ILE A 768 -6.09 -19.73 17.74
CA ILE A 768 -7.36 -19.28 18.33
C ILE A 768 -7.02 -18.41 19.53
N GLN A 769 -7.52 -17.18 19.52
CA GLN A 769 -7.49 -16.29 20.67
C GLN A 769 -8.93 -15.97 21.05
N ASP A 770 -9.31 -16.35 22.27
CA ASP A 770 -10.62 -16.06 22.85
C ASP A 770 -10.42 -15.13 24.06
N SER A 771 -11.21 -14.07 24.13
CA SER A 771 -11.21 -13.09 25.22
C SER A 771 -12.64 -12.85 25.67
N ASP A 772 -12.96 -13.26 26.90
CA ASP A 772 -14.22 -12.93 27.56
C ASP A 772 -13.95 -11.97 28.71
N ARG A 773 -14.46 -10.75 28.58
CA ARG A 773 -14.33 -9.69 29.59
C ARG A 773 -15.72 -9.31 30.07
N THR A 774 -15.98 -9.55 31.35
CA THR A 774 -17.21 -9.11 32.01
C THR A 774 -16.86 -8.05 33.04
N GLU A 775 -17.47 -6.87 32.93
CA GLU A 775 -17.34 -5.75 33.86
C GLU A 775 -18.71 -5.48 34.48
N VAL A 776 -18.77 -5.46 35.82
CA VAL A 776 -20.01 -5.22 36.57
C VAL A 776 -19.75 -4.13 37.60
N SER A 777 -20.48 -3.02 37.47
CA SER A 777 -20.60 -1.99 38.50
C SER A 777 -21.96 -2.14 39.17
N LYS A 778 -22.03 -2.13 40.50
CA LYS A 778 -23.28 -2.33 41.23
C LYS A 778 -23.30 -1.57 42.55
N LEU A 779 -24.50 -1.23 42.99
CA LEU A 779 -24.70 -0.70 44.34
C LEU A 779 -24.63 -1.86 45.35
N PRO A 780 -23.80 -1.79 46.41
CA PRO A 780 -23.76 -2.83 47.44
C PRO A 780 -25.15 -3.07 48.04
N ILE A 781 -25.45 -4.31 48.43
CA ILE A 781 -26.75 -4.77 48.96
C ILE A 781 -27.86 -4.76 47.91
N LEU A 782 -28.22 -3.60 47.35
CA LEU A 782 -29.34 -3.43 46.42
C LEU A 782 -29.10 -4.10 45.06
N GLY A 783 -27.85 -4.16 44.59
CA GLY A 783 -27.47 -4.83 43.34
C GLY A 783 -27.47 -6.35 43.40
N ASP A 784 -27.54 -6.94 44.60
CA ASP A 784 -27.50 -8.40 44.84
C ASP A 784 -28.87 -9.03 45.06
N ILE A 785 -29.94 -8.22 45.12
CA ILE A 785 -31.31 -8.72 45.25
C ILE A 785 -31.69 -9.51 43.98
N PRO A 786 -32.15 -10.77 44.08
CA PRO A 786 -32.64 -11.52 42.93
C PRO A 786 -33.77 -10.78 42.22
N LEU A 787 -33.80 -10.85 40.88
CA LEU A 787 -34.72 -10.14 39.97
C LEU A 787 -34.57 -8.59 39.98
N LEU A 788 -34.60 -7.94 41.14
CA LEU A 788 -34.61 -6.48 41.26
C LEU A 788 -33.21 -5.85 41.20
N GLY A 789 -32.16 -6.59 41.58
CA GLY A 789 -30.78 -6.10 41.58
C GLY A 789 -30.25 -5.72 40.20
N ALA A 790 -30.88 -6.21 39.13
CA ALA A 790 -30.57 -5.79 37.76
C ALA A 790 -30.79 -4.28 37.52
N LEU A 791 -31.70 -3.63 38.28
CA LEU A 791 -31.96 -2.19 38.17
C LEU A 791 -30.90 -1.33 38.89
N PHE A 792 -30.07 -1.94 39.74
CA PHE A 792 -29.06 -1.26 40.55
C PHE A 792 -27.63 -1.64 40.15
N ARG A 793 -27.46 -2.22 38.95
CA ARG A 793 -26.16 -2.62 38.40
C ARG A 793 -26.06 -2.27 36.92
N LYS A 794 -24.82 -2.03 36.47
CA LYS A 794 -24.40 -1.96 35.09
C LYS A 794 -23.53 -3.17 34.80
N SER A 795 -23.83 -3.90 33.73
CA SER A 795 -23.04 -5.02 33.25
C SER A 795 -22.65 -4.81 31.80
N SER A 796 -21.38 -4.98 31.50
CA SER A 796 -20.82 -4.98 30.15
C SER A 796 -20.04 -6.27 29.97
N ARG A 797 -20.45 -7.11 29.03
CA ARG A 797 -19.76 -8.33 28.64
C ARG A 797 -19.28 -8.21 27.20
N THR A 798 -17.99 -8.34 26.99
CA THR A 798 -17.35 -8.33 25.67
C THR A 798 -16.70 -9.68 25.45
N ASN A 799 -17.11 -10.37 24.41
CA ASN A 799 -16.49 -11.59 23.90
C ASN A 799 -15.82 -11.26 22.56
N GLU A 800 -14.54 -11.59 22.42
CA GLU A 800 -13.79 -11.48 21.18
C GLU A 800 -13.08 -12.81 20.90
N ARG A 801 -13.43 -13.44 19.77
CA ARG A 801 -12.77 -14.65 19.28
C ARG A 801 -12.13 -14.39 17.93
N ARG A 802 -10.82 -14.56 17.85
CA ARG A 802 -10.01 -14.40 16.64
C ARG A 802 -9.36 -15.72 16.28
N GLU A 803 -9.47 -16.13 15.01
CA GLU A 803 -8.97 -17.41 14.53
C GLU A 803 -8.31 -17.25 13.16
N VAL A 804 -7.08 -17.73 13.02
CA VAL A 804 -6.40 -17.84 11.71
C VAL A 804 -6.06 -19.28 11.41
N ILE A 805 -6.55 -19.75 10.27
CA ILE A 805 -6.28 -21.08 9.73
C ILE A 805 -5.53 -20.93 8.42
N VAL A 806 -4.40 -21.61 8.28
CA VAL A 806 -3.66 -21.70 7.02
C VAL A 806 -3.61 -23.16 6.57
N LEU A 807 -4.19 -23.45 5.42
CA LEU A 807 -4.08 -24.74 4.75
C LEU A 807 -3.14 -24.64 3.56
N LEU A 808 -2.37 -25.69 3.34
CA LEU A 808 -1.36 -25.78 2.31
C LEU A 808 -1.52 -27.10 1.58
N THR A 809 -1.62 -27.06 0.25
CA THR A 809 -1.69 -28.26 -0.60
C THR A 809 -0.73 -28.11 -1.78
N PRO A 810 0.40 -28.84 -1.81
CA PRO A 810 1.25 -28.90 -2.99
C PRO A 810 0.70 -29.91 -4.00
N GLN A 811 0.84 -29.60 -5.29
CA GLN A 811 0.52 -30.46 -6.40
C GLN A 811 1.66 -30.43 -7.42
N ILE A 812 2.36 -31.54 -7.61
CA ILE A 812 3.49 -31.63 -8.54
C ILE A 812 2.94 -31.53 -9.96
N MET A 813 3.55 -30.68 -10.79
CA MET A 813 3.17 -30.60 -12.20
C MET A 813 3.76 -31.77 -12.97
N ASP A 814 2.90 -32.54 -13.63
CA ASP A 814 3.31 -33.58 -14.56
C ASP A 814 3.65 -32.94 -15.92
N ASP A 815 4.95 -32.83 -16.21
CA ASP A 815 5.53 -32.42 -17.51
C ASP A 815 5.92 -33.65 -18.37
N SER A 816 5.44 -34.86 -18.02
CA SER A 816 5.70 -36.05 -18.83
C SER A 816 4.90 -36.02 -20.14
N GLU A 817 5.35 -36.80 -21.12
CA GLU A 817 4.66 -36.97 -22.42
C GLU A 817 3.22 -37.50 -22.30
N ARG A 818 2.83 -38.01 -21.13
CA ARG A 818 1.47 -38.48 -20.81
C ARG A 818 0.55 -37.38 -20.26
N SER A 819 1.09 -36.20 -19.95
CA SER A 819 0.32 -35.04 -19.50
C SER A 819 -0.50 -34.46 -20.66
N SER A 820 -1.69 -33.92 -20.36
CA SER A 820 -2.49 -33.16 -21.36
C SER A 820 -1.74 -31.93 -21.87
N TYR A 821 -0.71 -31.47 -21.15
CA TYR A 821 0.21 -30.40 -21.54
C TYR A 821 1.60 -30.93 -21.94
N GLY A 822 1.75 -32.25 -22.05
CA GLY A 822 2.99 -32.93 -22.44
C GLY A 822 3.36 -32.59 -23.87
N TYR A 823 4.63 -32.27 -24.10
CA TYR A 823 5.16 -31.98 -25.42
C TYR A 823 5.26 -33.28 -26.22
N ASN A 824 4.25 -33.59 -27.04
CA ASN A 824 4.35 -34.67 -28.00
C ASN A 824 5.46 -34.36 -29.02
N TYR A 825 6.53 -35.14 -28.96
CA TYR A 825 7.60 -35.11 -29.94
C TYR A 825 7.13 -35.75 -31.25
N THR A 826 6.80 -34.95 -32.27
CA THR A 826 6.51 -35.47 -33.61
C THR A 826 7.74 -35.33 -34.52
N PRO A 827 8.55 -36.39 -34.72
CA PRO A 827 9.71 -36.33 -35.60
C PRO A 827 9.31 -36.06 -37.05
N SER A 828 10.09 -35.22 -37.73
CA SER A 828 9.96 -34.98 -39.16
C SER A 828 10.14 -36.29 -39.95
N PRO A 829 9.57 -36.42 -41.16
CA PRO A 829 9.61 -37.66 -41.94
C PRO A 829 11.04 -38.22 -42.16
N GLN A 830 12.02 -37.32 -42.30
CA GLN A 830 13.44 -37.68 -42.46
C GLN A 830 14.02 -38.26 -41.16
N ILE A 831 13.69 -37.70 -40.00
CA ILE A 831 14.13 -38.19 -38.69
C ILE A 831 13.45 -39.52 -38.36
N ARG A 832 12.19 -39.71 -38.78
CA ARG A 832 11.48 -40.99 -38.66
C ARG A 832 12.17 -42.09 -39.45
N GLN A 833 12.57 -41.82 -40.69
CA GLN A 833 13.34 -42.78 -41.51
C GLN A 833 14.70 -43.14 -40.91
N VAL A 834 15.39 -42.18 -40.27
CA VAL A 834 16.67 -42.45 -39.58
C VAL A 834 16.48 -43.27 -38.31
N LEU A 835 15.42 -43.00 -37.54
CA LEU A 835 15.06 -43.75 -36.33
C LEU A 835 14.59 -45.16 -36.65
N GLU A 836 13.78 -45.34 -37.69
CA GLU A 836 13.36 -46.64 -38.20
C GLU A 836 14.55 -47.46 -38.74
N ARG A 837 15.49 -46.80 -39.43
CA ARG A 837 16.74 -47.45 -39.91
C ARG A 837 17.67 -47.87 -38.77
N ARG A 838 17.55 -47.24 -37.58
CA ARG A 838 18.23 -47.64 -36.34
C ARG A 838 17.40 -48.58 -35.45
N GLY A 839 16.25 -49.06 -35.92
CA GLY A 839 15.43 -50.06 -35.22
C GLY A 839 14.47 -49.49 -34.16
N VAL A 840 14.31 -48.17 -34.05
CA VAL A 840 13.40 -47.54 -33.09
C VAL A 840 12.04 -47.34 -33.76
N ARG A 841 11.02 -48.12 -33.34
CA ARG A 841 9.65 -47.98 -33.86
C ARG A 841 8.97 -46.76 -33.25
N VAL A 842 8.58 -45.80 -34.10
CA VAL A 842 7.77 -44.63 -33.70
C VAL A 842 6.30 -44.96 -33.97
N GLN A 843 5.40 -44.75 -33.00
CA GLN A 843 3.98 -45.06 -33.18
C GLN A 843 3.35 -44.20 -34.29
N PRO A 844 2.48 -44.78 -35.14
CA PRO A 844 1.74 -44.01 -36.12
C PRO A 844 0.64 -43.19 -35.44
N ARG A 845 0.24 -42.14 -36.15
CA ARG A 845 -0.73 -41.13 -35.77
C ARG A 845 -2.10 -41.69 -35.39
#